data_AF-A0A3D4DHR5-F1
#
_entry.id   AF-A0A3D4DHR5-F1
#
_cell.length_a   1.000
_cell.length_b   1.000
_cell.length_c   1.000
_cell.angle_alpha   90.00
_cell.angle_beta   90.00
_cell.angle_gamma   90.00
#
_symmetry.space_group_name_H-M   'P 1'
#
loop_
_entity.id
_entity.type
_entity.pdbx_description
1 polymer ?
#
loop_
_entity_poly.entity_id
_entity_poly.type
_entity_poly.pdbx_seq_one_letter_code
_entity_poly.pdbx_strand_id
1 'polypeptide(L)'
;MSKNNMFNQKLEQIGGENIVDGITLKSEDKEKILNFINANTNQNYILNDNKLEKEKNEQEIKNTLLDEEIDCAIKENRKILIALSENVENVIEMYISEDNTERLILIDKDFCEKDNLEDIALADRLTKALFITHENDGIALLSSTAVKAVISTSSNVYHGPDSSNYAKVGSIDAGEDPVYILATSMDWYHIEYVVTSTGKHKTGYIPKSVVSSYSGGELTEEDFYGGYCYATTELDVRTCDDFSLTAPVGTLFKLEGCTFLFSYEFNGNNIAFIEYATSSGTKRGYVYAKYLKFPCETIVCIAKENISVYGGPSNSDYARFGTIYQNELMSLLAKEGNWIYVEYNTTKGRKRGYVDWTKVNPRDYTAGTYFNDFYVAPSNSACHINDEVVSVYGGPNKNYANIGSVNCENVTCFWTNDSIFDFTCIEYVVTATGLLKRGYIPSSKVNEGTLALENNSIENFDTSFSYFTKIGYGKTQLGKLMSYFKTGTGNDHLFLTFGLHGWEDGTKSDGTYYHGDGNMLLKIAKRFMQDFANLPEEKRTAIQKRWTIFVYPGINLDGIVNGYNNNAFGRCLYSGLDPNRNWGGNFVVNTTSPRYRTGSKYFGNESDGSDAIELINLRNTLRGNKGSGQNVLIDVHGWYNQTVGNADLGKHYWNSFGIPSSRHSYSYGQGYLIAWAKNSSKISTTSSNYPGIGAKTCLLELPPTTNYSDSNMQAYGDKFFVGTMTMLESISDITTPVNDYEKLYDQLESIYNLAGVYKFGADTKTRNKLVLQYLRHLDYDGMDFNYLYGFIDNDFVSYVNSNAPNEEYLNPENILVPDSVSEKIKISHLAASLNGYLHGWFTALWGKEQNALGCWAGDLVQMGKALEDKDIDINSSEAYNLIGTTNHDLVHKYGFNTPDETGYGWADWTHDIDASCMAEDLKDTPIHTVFRNFYSSPNAYNNRYHTFISKEMPNGSNDRKKILAYVKKFVNKSMLTSWGFGTIFKYNERNANELAEGFTDKLLYYYNKE
;
A
#
# COMPACT_ATOMS: atom_id res chain seq x y z
N MET A 1 29.99 10.26 69.69
CA MET A 1 30.51 8.90 69.47
C MET A 1 31.81 9.03 68.70
N SER A 2 32.86 8.26 69.02
CA SER A 2 34.07 8.24 68.20
C SER A 2 33.72 7.69 66.81
N LYS A 3 34.40 8.17 65.75
CA LYS A 3 34.27 7.64 64.38
C LYS A 3 34.39 6.10 64.33
N ASN A 4 35.13 5.54 65.29
CA ASN A 4 35.40 4.12 65.49
C ASN A 4 34.15 3.25 65.75
N ASN A 5 33.15 3.76 66.49
CA ASN A 5 31.91 3.01 66.69
C ASN A 5 31.08 2.95 65.40
N MET A 6 31.24 3.91 64.48
CA MET A 6 30.41 3.98 63.28
C MET A 6 30.87 3.00 62.19
N PHE A 7 32.17 2.76 61.99
CA PHE A 7 32.64 1.80 60.97
C PHE A 7 32.12 0.38 61.25
N ASN A 8 32.41 -0.17 62.43
CA ASN A 8 31.97 -1.52 62.80
C ASN A 8 30.44 -1.63 62.87
N GLN A 9 29.75 -0.61 63.39
CA GLN A 9 28.29 -0.57 63.41
C GLN A 9 27.69 -0.57 61.99
N LYS A 10 28.24 0.22 61.07
CA LYS A 10 27.77 0.29 59.68
C LYS A 10 28.10 -1.00 58.92
N LEU A 11 29.26 -1.60 59.17
CA LEU A 11 29.65 -2.90 58.60
C LEU A 11 28.73 -4.03 59.08
N GLU A 12 28.37 -4.07 60.37
CA GLU A 12 27.38 -5.01 60.90
C GLU A 12 25.98 -4.78 60.32
N GLN A 13 25.56 -3.52 60.15
CA GLN A 13 24.26 -3.16 59.58
C GLN A 13 24.08 -3.69 58.14
N ILE A 14 25.18 -3.81 57.39
CA ILE A 14 25.16 -4.39 56.05
C ILE A 14 25.47 -5.89 56.03
N GLY A 15 25.56 -6.57 57.17
CA GLY A 15 25.70 -8.03 57.25
C GLY A 15 27.11 -8.56 57.54
N GLY A 16 28.09 -7.70 57.82
CA GLY A 16 29.41 -8.12 58.33
C GLY A 16 30.31 -8.85 57.33
N GLU A 17 30.32 -8.42 56.07
CA GLU A 17 31.14 -9.06 55.03
C GLU A 17 32.65 -8.88 55.24
N ASN A 18 33.42 -9.86 54.79
CA ASN A 18 34.88 -9.85 54.88
C ASN A 18 35.49 -8.91 53.83
N ILE A 19 36.33 -7.97 54.27
CA ILE A 19 37.03 -7.04 53.39
C ILE A 19 38.41 -7.62 53.04
N VAL A 20 38.60 -7.99 51.78
CA VAL A 20 39.85 -8.58 51.28
C VAL A 20 40.71 -7.56 50.52
N ASP A 21 41.94 -7.93 50.19
CA ASP A 21 42.85 -7.09 49.42
C ASP A 21 42.26 -6.78 48.03
N GLY A 22 42.12 -5.49 47.72
CA GLY A 22 41.45 -4.97 46.53
C GLY A 22 40.04 -4.45 46.84
N ILE A 23 39.26 -4.21 45.78
CA ILE A 23 37.89 -3.72 45.91
C ILE A 23 36.94 -4.93 45.95
N THR A 24 36.18 -5.05 47.03
CA THR A 24 35.14 -6.07 47.23
C THR A 24 33.78 -5.41 47.06
N LEU A 25 32.89 -6.03 46.29
CA LEU A 25 31.50 -5.59 46.14
C LEU A 25 30.57 -6.48 46.98
N LYS A 26 29.64 -5.87 47.73
CA LYS A 26 28.75 -6.60 48.62
C LYS A 26 27.90 -7.64 47.88
N SER A 27 27.85 -8.88 48.39
CA SER A 27 27.30 -10.05 47.70
C SER A 27 25.83 -9.93 47.26
N GLU A 28 24.99 -9.24 48.03
CA GLU A 28 23.55 -9.06 47.75
C GLU A 28 23.26 -8.11 46.57
N ASP A 29 24.14 -7.14 46.29
CA ASP A 29 23.91 -6.08 45.27
C ASP A 29 25.09 -5.89 44.29
N LYS A 30 26.07 -6.79 44.32
CA LYS A 30 27.33 -6.71 43.54
C LYS A 30 27.13 -6.50 42.03
N GLU A 31 26.11 -7.10 41.43
CA GLU A 31 25.84 -6.96 39.99
C GLU A 31 25.41 -5.55 39.63
N LYS A 32 24.60 -4.89 40.48
CA LYS A 32 24.17 -3.52 40.26
C LYS A 32 25.34 -2.55 40.36
N ILE A 33 26.16 -2.72 41.39
CA ILE A 33 27.36 -1.88 41.60
C ILE A 33 28.35 -2.09 40.45
N LEU A 34 28.54 -3.33 40.01
CA LEU A 34 29.38 -3.65 38.85
C LEU A 34 28.85 -2.99 37.56
N ASN A 35 27.55 -3.10 37.31
CA ASN A 35 26.91 -2.49 36.14
C ASN A 35 27.04 -0.96 36.16
N PHE A 36 26.88 -0.34 37.33
CA PHE A 36 27.11 1.09 37.50
C PHE A 36 28.58 1.48 37.22
N ILE A 37 29.55 0.73 37.76
CA ILE A 37 30.98 0.97 37.50
C ILE A 37 31.24 0.89 35.99
N ASN A 38 30.86 -0.22 35.35
CA ASN A 38 31.06 -0.45 33.92
C ASN A 38 30.36 0.58 33.02
N ALA A 39 29.24 1.16 33.47
CA ALA A 39 28.56 2.23 32.73
C ALA A 39 29.26 3.59 32.83
N ASN A 40 30.14 3.81 33.82
CA ASN A 40 30.86 5.07 34.04
C ASN A 40 32.38 4.94 33.84
N THR A 41 32.83 3.81 33.28
CA THR A 41 34.22 3.52 32.94
C THR A 41 34.37 3.21 31.46
N ASN A 42 35.57 3.43 30.91
CA ASN A 42 35.89 3.00 29.55
C ASN A 42 36.50 1.59 29.52
N GLN A 43 36.79 1.03 30.68
CA GLN A 43 37.28 -0.35 30.86
C GLN A 43 36.13 -1.28 31.27
N ASN A 44 36.30 -2.57 31.00
CA ASN A 44 35.38 -3.60 31.46
C ASN A 44 35.92 -4.27 32.73
N TYR A 45 35.13 -4.22 33.80
CA TYR A 45 35.42 -4.90 35.05
C TYR A 45 34.51 -6.11 35.21
N ILE A 46 35.06 -7.14 35.86
CA ILE A 46 34.39 -8.39 36.18
C ILE A 46 34.55 -8.66 37.69
N LEU A 47 33.77 -9.63 38.19
CA LEU A 47 33.88 -10.09 39.56
C LEU A 47 34.43 -11.50 39.62
N ASN A 48 35.45 -11.70 40.45
CA ASN A 48 36.00 -12.98 40.83
C ASN A 48 35.86 -13.13 42.35
N ASP A 49 34.99 -14.02 42.83
CA ASP A 49 34.64 -14.15 44.26
C ASP A 49 34.31 -12.80 44.95
N ASN A 50 33.44 -12.00 44.30
CA ASN A 50 33.04 -10.63 44.72
C ASN A 50 34.14 -9.57 44.70
N LYS A 51 35.37 -9.92 44.32
CA LYS A 51 36.46 -8.98 44.10
C LYS A 51 36.41 -8.42 42.67
N LEU A 52 36.54 -7.11 42.56
CA LEU A 52 36.59 -6.40 41.28
C LEU A 52 37.94 -6.62 40.61
N GLU A 53 37.91 -7.11 39.37
CA GLU A 53 39.08 -7.32 38.53
C GLU A 53 38.86 -6.72 37.13
N LYS A 54 39.93 -6.20 36.53
CA LYS A 54 39.90 -5.66 35.16
C LYS A 54 40.01 -6.80 34.14
N GLU A 55 39.09 -6.84 33.17
CA GLU A 55 39.16 -7.81 32.08
C GLU A 55 40.36 -7.51 31.15
N LYS A 56 41.14 -8.53 30.79
CA LYS A 56 42.31 -8.35 29.91
C LYS A 56 41.87 -8.09 28.47
N ASN A 57 42.00 -6.85 28.00
CA ASN A 57 41.81 -6.47 26.59
C ASN A 57 43.11 -5.92 25.96
N GLU A 58 43.33 -6.23 24.67
CA GLU A 58 44.52 -5.83 23.89
C GLU A 58 44.39 -4.44 23.24
N GLN A 59 43.29 -3.71 23.45
CA GLN A 59 43.07 -2.38 22.90
C GLN A 59 43.51 -1.28 23.87
N GLU A 60 44.25 -0.29 23.34
CA GLU A 60 44.65 0.92 24.05
C GLU A 60 43.43 1.87 24.12
N ILE A 61 42.64 1.78 25.20
CA ILE A 61 41.45 2.61 25.44
C ILE A 61 41.79 3.69 26.48
N LYS A 62 41.35 4.93 26.26
CA LYS A 62 41.56 6.05 27.20
C LYS A 62 40.78 5.81 28.50
N ASN A 63 41.44 5.83 29.66
CA ASN A 63 40.82 5.66 30.98
C ASN A 63 39.95 6.87 31.38
N THR A 64 38.86 6.64 32.14
CA THR A 64 38.18 7.68 32.92
C THR A 64 38.91 7.94 34.24
N LEU A 65 38.53 8.98 34.99
CA LEU A 65 39.09 9.20 36.35
C LEU A 65 38.72 8.05 37.31
N LEU A 66 37.52 7.46 37.15
CA LEU A 66 37.11 6.31 37.94
C LEU A 66 37.98 5.08 37.60
N ASP A 67 38.33 4.89 36.32
CA ASP A 67 39.27 3.83 35.90
C ASP A 67 40.63 3.98 36.58
N GLU A 68 41.18 5.20 36.59
CA GLU A 68 42.49 5.48 37.21
C GLU A 68 42.50 5.15 38.71
N GLU A 69 41.45 5.52 39.45
CA GLU A 69 41.37 5.27 40.89
C GLU A 69 41.09 3.79 41.22
N ILE A 70 40.27 3.09 40.42
CA ILE A 70 40.07 1.64 40.56
C ILE A 70 41.38 0.89 40.28
N ASP A 71 42.07 1.20 39.19
CA ASP A 71 43.36 0.59 38.82
C ASP A 71 44.39 0.81 39.94
N CYS A 72 44.42 2.01 40.53
CA CYS A 72 45.32 2.35 41.62
C CYS A 72 44.99 1.56 42.91
N ALA A 73 43.72 1.53 43.32
CA ALA A 73 43.28 0.81 44.52
C ALA A 73 43.54 -0.70 44.42
N ILE A 74 43.35 -1.30 43.23
CA ILE A 74 43.67 -2.70 42.96
C ILE A 74 45.19 -2.93 43.01
N LYS A 75 45.99 -2.08 42.34
CA LYS A 75 47.46 -2.20 42.31
C LYS A 75 48.10 -2.10 43.69
N GLU A 76 47.54 -1.27 44.57
CA GLU A 76 48.02 -1.08 45.94
C GLU A 76 47.44 -2.09 46.95
N ASN A 77 46.61 -3.05 46.50
CA ASN A 77 45.96 -4.07 47.35
C ASN A 77 45.17 -3.46 48.54
N ARG A 78 44.52 -2.31 48.31
CA ARG A 78 43.75 -1.63 49.36
C ARG A 78 42.52 -2.44 49.73
N LYS A 79 42.16 -2.50 51.00
CA LYS A 79 40.95 -3.21 51.46
C LYS A 79 39.73 -2.30 51.44
N ILE A 80 38.92 -2.41 50.40
CA ILE A 80 37.74 -1.56 50.20
C ILE A 80 36.50 -2.45 50.02
N LEU A 81 35.44 -2.19 50.78
CA LEU A 81 34.12 -2.77 50.58
C LEU A 81 33.15 -1.71 50.08
N ILE A 82 32.49 -1.96 48.94
CA ILE A 82 31.43 -1.11 48.39
C ILE A 82 30.09 -1.83 48.55
N ALA A 83 29.11 -1.16 49.16
CA ALA A 83 27.78 -1.70 49.40
C ALA A 83 26.68 -0.68 49.12
N LEU A 84 25.47 -1.15 48.79
CA LEU A 84 24.27 -0.32 48.77
C LEU A 84 23.65 -0.27 50.18
N SER A 85 23.08 0.87 50.56
CA SER A 85 22.41 1.06 51.85
C SER A 85 21.20 1.99 51.73
N GLU A 86 20.11 1.65 52.43
CA GLU A 86 18.88 2.47 52.53
C GLU A 86 19.00 3.60 53.57
N ASN A 87 20.08 3.62 54.38
CA ASN A 87 20.26 4.54 55.51
C ASN A 87 21.58 5.31 55.41
N VAL A 88 21.71 6.12 54.35
CA VAL A 88 22.82 7.08 54.18
C VAL A 88 22.27 8.51 54.19
N GLU A 89 22.95 9.42 54.91
CA GLU A 89 22.60 10.83 55.00
C GLU A 89 23.01 11.62 53.75
N ASN A 90 24.04 11.14 53.05
CA ASN A 90 24.52 11.66 51.77
C ASN A 90 24.47 10.56 50.71
N VAL A 91 24.51 10.95 49.43
CA VAL A 91 24.46 10.03 48.28
C VAL A 91 25.54 8.93 48.36
N ILE A 92 26.73 9.27 48.87
CA ILE A 92 27.78 8.31 49.23
C ILE A 92 28.32 8.68 50.61
N GLU A 93 28.48 7.67 51.47
CA GLU A 93 29.17 7.79 52.75
C GLU A 93 30.42 6.90 52.77
N MET A 94 31.46 7.38 53.43
CA MET A 94 32.72 6.66 53.58
C MET A 94 33.10 6.54 55.06
N TYR A 95 33.43 5.32 55.47
CA TYR A 95 33.91 5.00 56.80
C TYR A 95 35.25 4.28 56.71
N ILE A 96 36.12 4.50 57.70
CA ILE A 96 37.46 3.91 57.76
C ILE A 96 37.61 3.20 59.11
N SER A 97 38.33 2.08 59.13
CA SER A 97 38.75 1.39 60.35
C SER A 97 39.69 2.25 61.21
N GLU A 98 39.81 1.92 62.50
CA GLU A 98 40.64 2.68 63.45
C GLU A 98 42.13 2.74 63.06
N ASP A 99 42.63 1.69 62.42
CA ASP A 99 44.01 1.55 61.99
C ASP A 99 44.27 2.08 60.57
N ASN A 100 43.23 2.67 59.94
CA ASN A 100 43.23 3.16 58.57
C ASN A 100 43.55 2.12 57.49
N THR A 101 43.36 0.82 57.78
CA THR A 101 43.66 -0.26 56.82
C THR A 101 42.47 -0.69 55.97
N GLU A 102 41.24 -0.51 56.45
CA GLU A 102 40.01 -0.93 55.78
C GLU A 102 39.06 0.24 55.55
N ARG A 103 38.32 0.15 54.44
CA ARG A 103 37.35 1.17 54.04
C ARG A 103 36.01 0.56 53.69
N LEU A 104 34.96 1.21 54.15
CA LEU A 104 33.59 0.92 53.82
C LEU A 104 32.98 2.12 53.08
N ILE A 105 32.53 1.89 51.85
CA ILE A 105 31.83 2.87 51.02
C ILE A 105 30.38 2.42 50.90
N LEU A 106 29.45 3.25 51.37
CA LEU A 106 28.02 3.02 51.27
C LEU A 106 27.45 3.96 50.21
N ILE A 107 26.80 3.41 49.20
CA ILE A 107 26.07 4.14 48.17
C ILE A 107 24.58 4.09 48.52
N ASP A 108 23.89 5.22 48.40
CA ASP A 108 22.43 5.26 48.54
C ASP A 108 21.77 4.31 47.54
N LYS A 109 21.05 3.32 48.06
CA LYS A 109 20.38 2.30 47.27
C LYS A 109 19.40 2.93 46.27
N ASP A 110 18.63 3.94 46.69
CA ASP A 110 17.65 4.61 45.83
C ASP A 110 18.31 5.38 44.68
N PHE A 111 19.57 5.78 44.84
CA PHE A 111 20.32 6.50 43.83
C PHE A 111 20.91 5.56 42.77
N CYS A 112 21.33 4.36 43.18
CA CYS A 112 21.82 3.32 42.27
C CYS A 112 20.68 2.56 41.55
N GLU A 113 19.45 2.52 42.10
CA GLU A 113 18.31 1.76 41.57
C GLU A 113 17.40 2.52 40.58
N LYS A 114 17.60 3.83 40.37
CA LYS A 114 16.79 4.66 39.45
C LYS A 114 17.18 4.52 37.97
N ASP A 115 17.28 3.31 37.40
CA ASP A 115 17.42 3.01 35.94
C ASP A 115 18.42 3.85 35.10
N ASN A 116 19.29 4.66 35.72
CA ASN A 116 20.14 5.63 35.06
C ASN A 116 21.59 5.30 35.42
N LEU A 117 22.07 4.17 34.88
CA LEU A 117 23.40 3.60 35.16
C LEU A 117 24.54 4.58 34.84
N GLU A 118 24.32 5.57 33.99
CA GLU A 118 25.28 6.63 33.63
C GLU A 118 25.03 7.91 34.46
N ASP A 119 25.44 7.94 35.74
CA ASP A 119 25.42 9.16 36.56
C ASP A 119 26.83 9.64 36.91
N ILE A 120 27.31 10.60 36.12
CA ILE A 120 28.62 11.24 36.28
C ILE A 120 28.81 11.85 37.67
N ALA A 121 27.77 12.40 38.30
CA ALA A 121 27.89 12.98 39.63
C ALA A 121 28.06 11.90 40.71
N LEU A 122 27.35 10.76 40.58
CA LEU A 122 27.56 9.62 41.46
C LEU A 122 28.94 8.99 41.26
N ALA A 123 29.38 8.87 40.01
CA ALA A 123 30.68 8.33 39.66
C ALA A 123 31.82 9.21 40.20
N ASP A 124 31.66 10.53 40.14
CA ASP A 124 32.59 11.50 40.73
C ASP A 124 32.68 11.35 42.26
N ARG A 125 31.54 11.19 42.95
CA ARG A 125 31.50 10.91 44.40
C ARG A 125 32.17 9.59 44.75
N LEU A 126 31.95 8.55 43.94
CA LEU A 126 32.58 7.24 44.15
C LEU A 126 34.10 7.34 43.95
N THR A 127 34.52 8.04 42.90
CA THR A 127 35.94 8.33 42.63
C THR A 127 36.59 9.02 43.83
N LYS A 128 35.95 10.07 44.37
CA LYS A 128 36.37 10.74 45.60
C LYS A 128 36.39 9.81 46.82
N ALA A 129 35.47 8.84 46.91
CA ALA A 129 35.39 7.93 48.06
C ALA A 129 36.40 6.77 48.02
N LEU A 130 36.86 6.37 46.82
CA LEU A 130 37.88 5.33 46.63
C LEU A 130 39.26 5.75 47.15
N PHE A 131 39.49 7.05 47.37
CA PHE A 131 40.74 7.59 47.90
C PHE A 131 40.53 8.63 49.01
N ILE A 132 41.48 8.74 49.93
CA ILE A 132 41.55 9.90 50.84
C ILE A 132 42.88 10.57 50.56
N THR A 133 42.84 11.89 50.54
CA THR A 133 43.97 12.79 50.35
C THR A 133 45.18 12.39 51.20
N HIS A 134 46.35 12.38 50.56
CA HIS A 134 47.59 12.70 51.24
C HIS A 134 47.40 14.07 51.90
N GLU A 135 47.83 14.21 53.16
CA GLU A 135 48.02 15.53 53.75
C GLU A 135 48.96 16.34 52.84
N ASN A 136 48.41 17.35 52.16
CA ASN A 136 49.14 18.52 51.66
C ASN A 136 50.53 18.27 51.02
N ASP A 137 50.62 17.44 49.98
CA ASP A 137 51.68 17.66 49.01
C ASP A 137 51.26 18.88 48.17
N GLY A 138 51.92 20.01 48.44
CA GLY A 138 51.62 21.31 47.84
C GLY A 138 51.69 21.27 46.32
N ILE A 139 50.54 21.05 45.67
CA ILE A 139 50.38 21.21 44.23
C ILE A 139 50.14 22.69 43.98
N ALA A 140 50.97 23.28 43.12
CA ALA A 140 50.88 24.68 42.74
C ALA A 140 49.56 24.93 42.01
N LEU A 141 48.66 25.65 42.68
CA LEU A 141 47.39 26.13 42.15
C LEU A 141 47.68 27.27 41.17
N LEU A 142 47.41 27.08 39.87
CA LEU A 142 47.61 28.10 38.85
C LEU A 142 46.45 28.11 37.83
N SER A 143 45.31 28.61 38.30
CA SER A 143 44.36 29.53 37.65
C SER A 143 43.99 30.55 38.77
N SER A 144 43.10 31.55 38.62
CA SER A 144 42.80 32.48 39.73
C SER A 144 42.04 31.81 40.89
N THR A 145 42.73 30.97 41.69
CA THR A 145 42.25 30.38 42.95
C THR A 145 42.24 31.40 44.10
N ALA A 146 42.10 32.68 43.75
CA ALA A 146 42.08 33.80 44.68
C ALA A 146 40.82 33.76 45.56
N VAL A 147 39.69 33.33 44.99
CA VAL A 147 38.41 33.29 45.71
C VAL A 147 38.08 31.88 46.16
N LYS A 148 38.11 31.64 47.47
CA LYS A 148 37.71 30.37 48.10
C LYS A 148 36.26 30.40 48.52
N ALA A 149 35.49 29.38 48.14
CA ALA A 149 34.09 29.18 48.52
C ALA A 149 33.95 28.24 49.71
N VAL A 150 32.91 28.48 50.52
CA VAL A 150 32.42 27.54 51.53
C VAL A 150 31.11 26.96 51.01
N ILE A 151 31.10 25.64 50.79
CA ILE A 151 29.94 24.91 50.26
C ILE A 151 29.03 24.51 51.42
N SER A 152 27.79 24.98 51.43
CA SER A 152 26.83 24.66 52.50
C SER A 152 25.94 23.47 52.19
N THR A 153 25.78 23.14 50.91
CA THR A 153 24.87 22.07 50.46
C THR A 153 25.54 21.28 49.35
N SER A 154 25.55 19.95 49.44
CA SER A 154 26.02 19.09 48.35
C SER A 154 25.23 19.37 47.07
N SER A 155 25.93 19.45 45.93
CA SER A 155 25.33 19.80 44.64
C SER A 155 26.01 19.07 43.48
N ASN A 156 25.26 18.84 42.41
CA ASN A 156 25.84 18.49 41.11
C ASN A 156 26.55 19.71 40.53
N VAL A 157 27.62 19.46 39.77
CA VAL A 157 28.34 20.46 38.98
C VAL A 157 28.06 20.20 37.51
N TYR A 158 27.76 21.27 36.77
CA TYR A 158 27.38 21.20 35.35
C TYR A 158 28.44 21.82 34.46
N HIS A 159 28.48 21.43 33.19
CA HIS A 159 29.38 22.03 32.21
C HIS A 159 29.01 23.49 31.83
N GLY A 160 27.86 24.00 32.27
CA GLY A 160 27.41 25.38 32.02
C GLY A 160 26.34 25.82 33.02
N PRO A 161 25.94 27.11 33.00
CA PRO A 161 25.13 27.74 34.03
C PRO A 161 23.61 27.43 33.90
N ASP A 162 23.26 26.16 33.75
CA ASP A 162 21.87 25.66 33.71
C ASP A 162 21.85 24.12 33.87
N SER A 163 21.08 23.61 34.82
CA SER A 163 20.94 22.18 35.09
C SER A 163 20.07 21.40 34.09
N SER A 164 19.31 22.10 33.23
CA SER A 164 18.37 21.49 32.28
C SER A 164 18.99 21.23 30.90
N ASN A 165 19.90 22.09 30.46
CA ASN A 165 20.50 22.04 29.12
C ASN A 165 21.96 21.56 29.08
N TYR A 166 22.72 21.75 30.17
CA TYR A 166 24.12 21.34 30.23
C TYR A 166 24.30 19.98 30.89
N ALA A 167 25.25 19.21 30.36
CA ALA A 167 25.62 17.93 30.94
C ALA A 167 26.28 18.12 32.32
N LYS A 168 26.12 17.12 33.20
CA LYS A 168 26.88 17.06 34.46
C LYS A 168 28.36 16.82 34.16
N VAL A 169 29.25 17.47 34.92
CA VAL A 169 30.71 17.26 34.87
C VAL A 169 31.24 16.55 36.13
N GLY A 170 30.51 16.68 37.24
CA GLY A 170 30.85 16.04 38.50
C GLY A 170 29.97 16.55 39.65
N SER A 171 30.55 16.62 40.85
CA SER A 171 29.82 16.93 42.07
C SER A 171 30.69 17.67 43.09
N ILE A 172 30.04 18.36 44.01
CA ILE A 172 30.66 18.87 45.24
C ILE A 172 29.82 18.53 46.46
N ASP A 173 30.47 18.42 47.61
CA ASP A 173 29.85 18.13 48.90
C ASP A 173 29.81 19.30 49.87
N ALA A 174 28.84 19.27 50.78
CA ALA A 174 28.79 20.22 51.88
C ALA A 174 30.08 20.13 52.71
N GLY A 175 30.74 21.28 52.91
CA GLY A 175 32.03 21.36 53.59
C GLY A 175 33.24 20.96 52.74
N GLU A 176 33.09 20.70 51.43
CA GLU A 176 34.23 20.44 50.54
C GLU A 176 35.16 21.67 50.47
N ASP A 177 36.44 21.46 50.76
CA ASP A 177 37.50 22.48 50.79
C ASP A 177 38.82 21.85 50.28
N PRO A 178 39.48 22.42 49.24
CA PRO A 178 39.14 23.68 48.59
C PRO A 178 38.17 23.57 47.41
N VAL A 179 37.24 24.54 47.34
CA VAL A 179 36.48 24.89 46.13
C VAL A 179 36.73 26.36 45.82
N TYR A 180 37.13 26.66 44.58
CA TYR A 180 37.47 28.01 44.14
C TYR A 180 36.41 28.55 43.20
N ILE A 181 36.07 29.84 43.32
CA ILE A 181 35.21 30.53 42.35
C ILE A 181 36.10 31.24 41.34
N LEU A 182 35.96 30.86 40.07
CA LEU A 182 36.68 31.45 38.95
C LEU A 182 35.98 32.70 38.43
N ALA A 183 34.65 32.66 38.28
CA ALA A 183 33.83 33.75 37.76
C ALA A 183 32.34 33.57 38.10
N THR A 184 31.53 34.60 37.85
CA THR A 184 30.07 34.47 37.74
C THR A 184 29.64 34.29 36.29
N SER A 185 28.56 33.56 36.06
CA SER A 185 28.00 33.37 34.72
C SER A 185 26.50 33.13 34.81
N MET A 186 25.67 34.05 34.31
CA MET A 186 24.21 33.91 34.23
C MET A 186 23.54 33.47 35.55
N ASP A 187 23.94 34.06 36.68
CA ASP A 187 23.50 33.71 38.04
C ASP A 187 23.99 32.38 38.62
N TRP A 188 25.05 31.82 38.05
CA TRP A 188 25.80 30.69 38.58
C TRP A 188 27.24 31.09 38.91
N TYR A 189 27.92 30.26 39.70
CA TYR A 189 29.36 30.35 39.89
C TYR A 189 30.05 29.32 39.01
N HIS A 190 31.02 29.76 38.20
CA HIS A 190 32.01 28.87 37.60
C HIS A 190 33.07 28.58 38.67
N ILE A 191 33.21 27.31 39.03
CA ILE A 191 34.09 26.85 40.10
C ILE A 191 35.17 25.91 39.59
N GLU A 192 36.25 25.78 40.36
CA GLU A 192 37.27 24.75 40.24
C GLU A 192 37.36 23.96 41.56
N TYR A 193 37.44 22.64 41.48
CA TYR A 193 37.51 21.73 42.62
C TYR A 193 38.36 20.50 42.29
N VAL A 194 38.82 19.81 43.34
CA VAL A 194 39.69 18.63 43.23
C VAL A 194 38.84 17.36 43.33
N VAL A 195 39.10 16.38 42.47
CA VAL A 195 38.29 15.14 42.39
C VAL A 195 38.97 13.95 43.06
N THR A 196 40.26 14.02 43.36
CA THR A 196 41.07 12.83 43.69
C THR A 196 42.22 13.12 44.66
N SER A 197 42.80 12.04 45.18
CA SER A 197 44.12 12.03 45.85
C SER A 197 45.30 12.32 44.91
N THR A 198 45.09 12.22 43.60
CA THR A 198 46.10 12.42 42.55
C THR A 198 46.32 13.90 42.19
N GLY A 199 45.53 14.81 42.77
CA GLY A 199 45.61 16.24 42.51
C GLY A 199 44.99 16.66 41.18
N LYS A 200 44.00 15.90 40.68
CA LYS A 200 43.31 16.22 39.43
C LYS A 200 42.15 17.17 39.67
N HIS A 201 41.97 18.11 38.75
CA HIS A 201 41.05 19.24 38.89
C HIS A 201 39.90 19.16 37.88
N LYS A 202 38.72 19.60 38.31
CA LYS A 202 37.57 19.85 37.44
C LYS A 202 37.09 21.28 37.62
N THR A 203 36.63 21.88 36.53
CA THR A 203 35.80 23.08 36.58
C THR A 203 34.39 22.78 36.10
N GLY A 204 33.48 23.65 36.51
CA GLY A 204 32.09 23.63 36.06
C GLY A 204 31.26 24.63 36.86
N TYR A 205 29.93 24.51 36.78
CA TYR A 205 29.01 25.52 37.25
C TYR A 205 28.10 24.97 38.34
N ILE A 206 27.91 25.77 39.39
CA ILE A 206 26.96 25.51 40.49
C ILE A 206 26.04 26.72 40.72
N PRO A 207 24.79 26.50 41.21
CA PRO A 207 23.91 27.60 41.57
C PRO A 207 24.55 28.44 42.68
N LYS A 208 24.39 29.77 42.64
CA LYS A 208 24.91 30.65 43.70
C LYS A 208 24.41 30.28 45.10
N SER A 209 23.21 29.70 45.21
CA SER A 209 22.61 29.26 46.49
C SER A 209 23.36 28.11 47.18
N VAL A 210 24.28 27.43 46.49
CA VAL A 210 25.10 26.34 47.04
C VAL A 210 26.25 26.85 47.92
N VAL A 211 26.68 28.09 47.70
CA VAL A 211 27.78 28.74 48.42
C VAL A 211 27.24 29.59 49.56
N SER A 212 27.62 29.30 50.81
CA SER A 212 27.20 30.11 51.98
C SER A 212 28.02 31.39 52.14
N SER A 213 29.30 31.34 51.77
CA SER A 213 30.23 32.47 51.85
C SER A 213 31.44 32.21 50.96
N TYR A 214 32.13 33.26 50.53
CA TYR A 214 33.42 33.16 49.87
C TYR A 214 34.36 34.28 50.35
N SER A 215 35.67 34.13 50.12
CA SER A 215 36.68 35.12 50.51
C SER A 215 37.88 35.13 49.56
N GLY A 216 38.65 36.23 49.53
CA GLY A 216 39.96 36.28 48.87
C GLY A 216 40.04 37.04 47.54
N GLY A 217 38.94 37.60 47.02
CA GLY A 217 38.95 38.45 45.81
C GLY A 217 37.58 38.94 45.37
N GLU A 218 37.55 39.80 44.34
CA GLU A 218 36.32 40.24 43.67
C GLU A 218 35.94 39.26 42.55
N LEU A 219 34.64 39.07 42.35
CA LEU A 219 34.12 38.19 41.30
C LEU A 219 33.70 39.01 40.09
N THR A 220 34.06 38.52 38.90
CA THR A 220 33.69 39.10 37.62
C THR A 220 32.76 38.18 36.84
N GLU A 221 31.83 38.75 36.08
CA GLU A 221 31.03 38.00 35.11
C GLU A 221 31.91 37.54 33.95
N GLU A 222 31.71 36.31 33.47
CA GLU A 222 32.39 35.81 32.28
C GLU A 222 32.11 36.70 31.06
N ASP A 223 33.19 37.10 30.38
CA ASP A 223 33.13 37.93 29.19
C ASP A 223 33.33 37.09 27.92
N PHE A 224 32.30 37.01 27.09
CA PHE A 224 32.29 36.18 25.89
C PHE A 224 32.54 37.03 24.64
N TYR A 225 33.80 37.11 24.21
CA TYR A 225 34.22 37.89 23.04
C TYR A 225 34.39 37.04 21.76
N GLY A 226 34.03 35.77 21.83
CA GLY A 226 34.20 34.78 20.78
C GLY A 226 33.08 34.69 19.74
N GLY A 227 32.98 33.52 19.09
CA GLY A 227 31.91 33.18 18.17
C GLY A 227 32.10 31.78 17.56
N TYR A 228 31.63 31.57 16.33
CA TYR A 228 31.73 30.28 15.64
C TYR A 228 33.16 29.92 15.23
N CYS A 229 33.60 28.72 15.57
CA CYS A 229 34.81 28.12 15.01
C CYS A 229 34.63 26.61 14.84
N TYR A 230 35.56 25.93 14.17
CA TYR A 230 35.59 24.48 14.09
C TYR A 230 36.97 23.92 14.36
N ALA A 231 37.04 22.65 14.77
CA ALA A 231 38.31 21.97 15.03
C ALA A 231 38.99 21.51 13.74
N THR A 232 40.28 21.78 13.61
CA THR A 232 41.11 21.37 12.45
C THR A 232 41.65 19.95 12.57
N THR A 233 41.60 19.39 13.77
CA THR A 233 41.92 18.01 14.13
C THR A 233 40.94 17.55 15.21
N GLU A 234 40.89 16.26 15.52
CA GLU A 234 40.21 15.78 16.72
C GLU A 234 40.93 16.31 17.98
N LEU A 235 40.16 16.78 18.97
CA LEU A 235 40.65 17.40 20.19
C LEU A 235 39.99 16.77 21.42
N ASP A 236 40.82 16.46 22.42
CA ASP A 236 40.35 16.14 23.77
C ASP A 236 39.97 17.44 24.49
N VAL A 237 38.72 17.57 24.90
CA VAL A 237 38.23 18.70 25.70
C VAL A 237 38.53 18.45 27.16
N ARG A 238 39.12 19.45 27.82
CA ARG A 238 39.60 19.40 29.21
C ARG A 238 38.73 20.24 30.13
N THR A 239 38.68 19.89 31.41
CA THR A 239 37.91 20.65 32.40
C THR A 239 38.63 21.86 32.94
N CYS A 240 39.95 21.89 32.96
CA CYS A 240 40.71 23.07 33.37
C CYS A 240 41.75 23.44 32.29
N ASP A 241 42.34 24.61 32.47
CA ASP A 241 43.37 25.19 31.61
C ASP A 241 44.73 24.48 31.74
N ASP A 242 45.06 23.90 32.88
CA ASP A 242 46.22 23.00 32.97
C ASP A 242 45.87 21.57 32.56
N PHE A 243 46.18 21.22 31.31
CA PHE A 243 45.85 19.91 30.74
C PHE A 243 46.61 18.75 31.39
N SER A 244 47.66 19.02 32.18
CA SER A 244 48.35 17.99 32.97
C SER A 244 47.57 17.59 34.23
N LEU A 245 46.67 18.44 34.71
CA LEU A 245 45.87 18.25 35.92
C LEU A 245 44.48 17.67 35.66
N THR A 246 44.13 17.36 34.40
CA THR A 246 42.79 16.84 34.08
C THR A 246 42.81 15.79 32.97
N ALA A 247 41.90 14.82 33.07
CA ALA A 247 41.60 13.87 32.01
C ALA A 247 40.66 14.48 30.95
N PRO A 248 40.59 13.93 29.72
CA PRO A 248 39.57 14.31 28.76
C PRO A 248 38.16 14.09 29.31
N VAL A 249 37.26 15.07 29.15
CA VAL A 249 35.84 14.97 29.55
C VAL A 249 34.86 15.02 28.37
N GLY A 250 35.43 15.10 27.17
CA GLY A 250 34.74 14.91 25.91
C GLY A 250 35.70 15.12 24.74
N THR A 251 35.17 14.92 23.54
CA THR A 251 35.92 15.04 22.30
C THR A 251 35.23 16.03 21.39
N LEU A 252 36.01 16.90 20.75
CA LEU A 252 35.56 17.72 19.62
C LEU A 252 36.19 17.15 18.35
N PHE A 253 35.36 16.61 17.46
CA PHE A 253 35.84 15.93 16.26
C PHE A 253 36.37 16.90 15.22
N LYS A 254 37.25 16.40 14.34
CA LYS A 254 37.72 17.19 13.19
C LYS A 254 36.54 17.69 12.35
N LEU A 255 36.55 18.96 11.98
CA LEU A 255 35.49 19.70 11.27
C LEU A 255 34.17 19.87 12.05
N GLU A 256 34.13 19.50 13.32
CA GLU A 256 32.99 19.79 14.19
C GLU A 256 33.00 21.27 14.60
N GLY A 257 31.83 21.91 14.49
CA GLY A 257 31.62 23.29 14.92
C GLY A 257 31.48 23.42 16.43
N CYS A 258 31.97 24.51 17.00
CA CYS A 258 31.76 24.88 18.40
C CYS A 258 31.66 26.39 18.54
N THR A 259 31.20 26.83 19.71
CA THR A 259 31.14 28.23 20.10
C THR A 259 32.39 28.53 20.93
N PHE A 260 33.33 29.31 20.37
CA PHE A 260 34.43 29.88 21.14
C PHE A 260 33.88 30.95 22.08
N LEU A 261 34.26 30.92 23.35
CA LEU A 261 33.79 31.88 24.36
C LEU A 261 34.86 32.94 24.63
N PHE A 262 36.05 32.50 25.04
CA PHE A 262 37.23 33.35 25.29
C PHE A 262 38.50 32.50 25.23
N SER A 263 39.66 33.16 25.29
CA SER A 263 40.97 32.51 25.41
C SER A 263 41.95 33.32 26.26
N TYR A 264 43.03 32.69 26.69
CA TYR A 264 44.15 33.36 27.34
C TYR A 264 45.42 32.55 27.19
N GLU A 265 46.55 33.22 27.38
CA GLU A 265 47.85 32.56 27.42
C GLU A 265 48.04 31.85 28.76
N PHE A 266 48.40 30.58 28.72
CA PHE A 266 48.72 29.76 29.86
C PHE A 266 49.90 28.83 29.53
N ASN A 267 50.96 28.85 30.35
CA ASN A 267 52.18 28.06 30.15
C ASN A 267 52.73 28.09 28.71
N GLY A 268 52.77 29.29 28.10
CA GLY A 268 53.27 29.52 26.74
C GLY A 268 52.38 28.98 25.62
N ASN A 269 51.16 28.53 25.93
CA ASN A 269 50.15 28.11 24.95
C ASN A 269 48.91 29.01 25.07
N ASN A 270 48.26 29.30 23.95
CA ASN A 270 46.94 29.94 23.98
C ASN A 270 45.85 28.87 24.14
N ILE A 271 45.08 28.97 25.22
CA ILE A 271 44.03 28.02 25.59
C ILE A 271 42.68 28.70 25.37
N ALA A 272 41.78 28.02 24.66
CA ALA A 272 40.43 28.47 24.37
C ALA A 272 39.43 27.75 25.26
N PHE A 273 38.49 28.50 25.81
CA PHE A 273 37.29 27.97 26.43
C PHE A 273 36.16 27.96 25.41
N ILE A 274 35.58 26.78 25.18
CA ILE A 274 34.61 26.54 24.11
C ILE A 274 33.33 25.91 24.66
N GLU A 275 32.25 26.00 23.89
CA GLU A 275 30.99 25.33 24.12
C GLU A 275 30.57 24.50 22.90
N TYR A 276 30.17 23.25 23.10
CA TYR A 276 29.87 22.30 22.04
C TYR A 276 28.74 21.34 22.42
N ALA A 277 28.15 20.69 21.42
CA ALA A 277 26.99 19.81 21.59
C ALA A 277 27.42 18.38 21.93
N THR A 278 26.72 17.73 22.86
CA THR A 278 26.83 16.29 23.07
C THR A 278 25.45 15.65 23.26
N SER A 279 25.36 14.32 23.15
CA SER A 279 24.12 13.57 23.41
C SER A 279 23.60 13.75 24.84
N SER A 280 24.52 13.92 25.81
CA SER A 280 24.21 14.14 27.23
C SER A 280 23.81 15.59 27.59
N GLY A 281 23.81 16.50 26.61
CA GLY A 281 23.61 17.93 26.83
C GLY A 281 24.76 18.78 26.31
N THR A 282 24.64 20.10 26.41
CA THR A 282 25.71 21.02 26.05
C THR A 282 26.88 20.90 27.01
N LYS A 283 28.11 20.97 26.51
CA LYS A 283 29.33 20.96 27.32
C LYS A 283 30.18 22.19 27.06
N ARG A 284 30.87 22.68 28.10
CA ARG A 284 31.98 23.64 28.01
C ARG A 284 33.26 23.01 28.52
N GLY A 285 34.38 23.50 28.02
CA GLY A 285 35.70 23.08 28.45
C GLY A 285 36.80 23.74 27.64
N TYR A 286 38.03 23.32 27.90
CA TYR A 286 39.24 23.93 27.38
C TYR A 286 39.88 23.08 26.28
N VAL A 287 40.37 23.74 25.25
CA VAL A 287 41.17 23.16 24.15
C VAL A 287 42.30 24.12 23.76
N TYR A 288 43.31 23.66 23.03
CA TYR A 288 44.32 24.58 22.48
C TYR A 288 43.75 25.39 21.32
N ALA A 289 43.80 26.72 21.43
CA ALA A 289 43.23 27.64 20.45
C ALA A 289 43.84 27.47 19.05
N LYS A 290 45.11 27.03 18.95
CA LYS A 290 45.82 26.81 17.68
C LYS A 290 45.17 25.76 16.76
N TYR A 291 44.29 24.92 17.30
CA TYR A 291 43.58 23.90 16.51
C TYR A 291 42.16 24.33 16.13
N LEU A 292 41.74 25.53 16.51
CA LEU A 292 40.45 26.10 16.14
C LEU A 292 40.62 27.05 14.94
N LYS A 293 39.65 27.00 14.02
CA LYS A 293 39.63 27.87 12.84
C LYS A 293 38.32 28.64 12.75
N PHE A 294 38.43 29.94 12.56
CA PHE A 294 37.32 30.87 12.35
C PHE A 294 37.15 31.09 10.83
N PRO A 295 36.07 30.60 10.21
CA PRO A 295 35.87 30.73 8.77
C PRO A 295 35.20 32.05 8.36
N CYS A 296 34.65 32.79 9.31
CA CYS A 296 33.96 34.05 9.07
C CYS A 296 34.05 34.96 10.31
N GLU A 297 33.75 36.24 10.11
CA GLU A 297 33.49 37.15 11.22
C GLU A 297 32.25 36.67 11.99
N THR A 298 32.33 36.62 13.30
CA THR A 298 31.33 35.95 14.14
C THR A 298 31.36 36.48 15.57
N ILE A 299 30.22 36.40 16.26
CA ILE A 299 30.10 36.76 17.67
C ILE A 299 29.24 35.74 18.43
N VAL A 300 29.37 35.69 19.76
CA VAL A 300 28.43 35.00 20.65
C VAL A 300 27.17 35.83 20.82
N CYS A 301 26.02 35.19 20.67
CA CYS A 301 24.71 35.75 20.94
C CYS A 301 24.03 34.93 22.04
N ILE A 302 23.39 35.60 23.00
CA ILE A 302 22.60 34.95 24.06
C ILE A 302 21.11 35.19 23.79
N ALA A 303 20.30 34.15 23.88
CA ALA A 303 18.86 34.28 23.72
C ALA A 303 18.24 35.07 24.89
N LYS A 304 17.50 36.16 24.61
CA LYS A 304 16.81 36.95 25.65
C LYS A 304 15.51 36.30 26.12
N GLU A 305 14.94 35.44 25.29
CA GLU A 305 13.68 34.71 25.46
C GLU A 305 13.73 33.43 24.62
N ASN A 306 12.69 32.59 24.67
CA ASN A 306 12.59 31.44 23.76
C ASN A 306 12.40 31.91 22.31
N ILE A 307 13.34 31.58 21.43
CA ILE A 307 13.39 32.01 20.03
C ILE A 307 13.02 30.86 19.11
N SER A 308 12.10 31.09 18.16
CA SER A 308 11.80 30.11 17.12
C SER A 308 12.85 30.17 16.00
N VAL A 309 13.33 29.01 15.56
CA VAL A 309 14.33 28.88 14.50
C VAL A 309 13.69 28.44 13.19
N TYR A 310 13.94 29.20 12.12
CA TYR A 310 13.35 29.02 10.79
C TYR A 310 14.36 28.54 9.75
N GLY A 311 13.85 27.82 8.74
CA GLY A 311 14.62 27.27 7.62
C GLY A 311 15.16 28.31 6.62
N GLY A 312 14.81 29.58 6.79
CA GLY A 312 15.22 30.70 5.94
C GLY A 312 14.79 32.02 6.58
N PRO A 313 15.12 33.17 5.96
CA PRO A 313 14.92 34.50 6.54
C PRO A 313 13.46 35.02 6.39
N SER A 314 12.48 34.16 6.66
CA SER A 314 11.05 34.51 6.69
C SER A 314 10.28 33.51 7.55
N ASN A 315 9.28 34.00 8.30
CA ASN A 315 8.44 33.17 9.17
C ASN A 315 7.13 32.71 8.49
N SER A 316 6.84 33.21 7.28
CA SER A 316 5.69 32.78 6.47
C SER A 316 6.09 31.78 5.40
N ASP A 317 7.29 31.92 4.84
CA ASP A 317 7.70 31.16 3.66
C ASP A 317 8.55 29.93 4.03
N TYR A 318 9.15 29.95 5.23
CA TYR A 318 10.03 28.87 5.71
C TYR A 318 9.49 28.17 6.95
N ALA A 319 9.69 26.85 7.00
CA ALA A 319 9.28 26.04 8.12
C ALA A 319 10.09 26.37 9.39
N ARG A 320 9.40 26.51 10.53
CA ARG A 320 10.00 26.44 11.86
C ARG A 320 10.45 25.01 12.14
N PHE A 321 11.68 24.82 12.62
CA PHE A 321 12.21 23.47 12.90
C PHE A 321 13.09 23.36 14.16
N GLY A 322 13.13 24.42 14.95
CA GLY A 322 13.85 24.44 16.22
C GLY A 322 13.39 25.56 17.13
N THR A 323 13.91 25.51 18.34
CA THR A 323 13.82 26.58 19.34
C THR A 323 15.16 26.70 20.02
N ILE A 324 15.59 27.94 20.25
CA ILE A 324 16.71 28.28 21.14
C ILE A 324 16.05 28.84 22.40
N TYR A 325 16.29 28.23 23.55
CA TYR A 325 15.69 28.62 24.82
C TYR A 325 16.38 29.85 25.40
N GLN A 326 15.67 30.57 26.26
CA GLN A 326 16.22 31.72 26.98
C GLN A 326 17.54 31.35 27.67
N ASN A 327 18.52 32.26 27.59
CA ASN A 327 19.89 32.11 28.10
C ASN A 327 20.79 31.11 27.36
N GLU A 328 20.30 30.37 26.35
CA GLU A 328 21.18 29.56 25.51
C GLU A 328 22.08 30.43 24.62
N LEU A 329 23.29 29.93 24.35
CA LEU A 329 24.26 30.56 23.47
C LEU A 329 24.07 30.09 22.02
N MET A 330 24.34 31.01 21.10
CA MET A 330 24.43 30.73 19.67
C MET A 330 25.56 31.55 19.06
N SER A 331 26.14 31.05 17.97
CA SER A 331 27.16 31.78 17.22
C SER A 331 26.53 32.41 15.98
N LEU A 332 26.78 33.70 15.75
CA LEU A 332 26.33 34.39 14.54
C LEU A 332 27.23 34.03 13.35
N LEU A 333 26.62 33.61 12.23
CA LEU A 333 27.33 33.25 11.00
C LEU A 333 27.15 34.29 9.88
N ALA A 334 25.96 34.88 9.80
CA ALA A 334 25.61 35.89 8.79
C ALA A 334 24.45 36.76 9.27
N LYS A 335 24.31 37.98 8.72
CA LYS A 335 23.28 38.94 9.11
C LYS A 335 22.81 39.79 7.93
N GLU A 336 21.50 39.82 7.71
CA GLU A 336 20.85 40.76 6.79
C GLU A 336 19.59 41.36 7.43
N GLY A 337 19.53 42.69 7.51
CA GLY A 337 18.42 43.38 8.18
C GLY A 337 18.26 42.89 9.63
N ASN A 338 17.04 42.48 10.00
CA ASN A 338 16.76 41.92 11.33
C ASN A 338 16.90 40.39 11.40
N TRP A 339 17.16 39.70 10.28
CA TRP A 339 17.41 38.26 10.31
C TRP A 339 18.90 38.00 10.51
N ILE A 340 19.20 37.00 11.33
CA ILE A 340 20.54 36.44 11.48
C ILE A 340 20.52 34.94 11.22
N TYR A 341 21.59 34.45 10.62
CA TYR A 341 21.87 33.03 10.47
C TYR A 341 22.82 32.63 11.59
N VAL A 342 22.39 31.68 12.42
CA VAL A 342 23.09 31.30 13.65
C VAL A 342 23.32 29.81 13.71
N GLU A 343 24.31 29.40 14.51
CA GLU A 343 24.55 28.01 14.90
C GLU A 343 24.39 27.83 16.40
N TYR A 344 23.71 26.76 16.82
CA TYR A 344 23.39 26.50 18.22
C TYR A 344 23.43 25.01 18.56
N ASN A 345 23.56 24.69 19.85
CA ASN A 345 23.68 23.34 20.37
C ASN A 345 22.32 22.64 20.48
N THR A 346 22.28 21.33 20.25
CA THR A 346 21.17 20.44 20.63
C THR A 346 21.73 19.07 21.03
N THR A 347 20.96 18.25 21.75
CA THR A 347 21.36 16.87 22.10
C THR A 347 21.51 15.92 20.91
N LYS A 348 21.07 16.33 19.71
CA LYS A 348 21.23 15.55 18.46
C LYS A 348 22.37 16.07 17.58
N GLY A 349 23.25 16.91 18.13
CA GLY A 349 24.27 17.66 17.39
C GLY A 349 23.85 19.10 17.11
N ARG A 350 24.79 19.91 16.61
CA ARG A 350 24.53 21.33 16.33
C ARG A 350 23.59 21.52 15.15
N LYS A 351 22.90 22.65 15.12
CA LYS A 351 22.01 23.08 14.02
C LYS A 351 22.31 24.50 13.63
N ARG A 352 22.13 24.83 12.35
CA ARG A 352 22.08 26.20 11.86
C ARG A 352 20.69 26.57 11.41
N GLY A 353 20.30 27.82 11.62
CA GLY A 353 19.02 28.34 11.16
C GLY A 353 18.89 29.84 11.34
N TYR A 354 17.72 30.37 11.02
CA TYR A 354 17.47 31.81 10.99
C TYR A 354 16.63 32.25 12.18
N VAL A 355 17.05 33.34 12.83
CA VAL A 355 16.35 33.94 13.97
C VAL A 355 16.35 35.47 13.88
N ASP A 356 15.50 36.11 14.69
CA ASP A 356 15.38 37.57 14.75
C ASP A 356 16.44 38.18 15.67
N TRP A 357 17.25 39.09 15.11
CA TRP A 357 18.29 39.87 15.81
C TRP A 357 17.76 40.60 17.05
N THR A 358 16.51 41.06 17.00
CA THR A 358 15.89 41.78 18.13
C THR A 358 15.67 40.90 19.35
N LYS A 359 15.78 39.57 19.22
CA LYS A 359 15.58 38.59 20.31
C LYS A 359 16.88 38.08 20.93
N VAL A 360 18.03 38.51 20.43
CA VAL A 360 19.34 38.13 20.99
C VAL A 360 20.00 39.29 21.75
N ASN A 361 20.90 38.95 22.66
CA ASN A 361 21.89 39.82 23.26
C ASN A 361 23.25 39.50 22.62
N PRO A 362 23.70 40.28 21.62
CA PRO A 362 24.96 40.04 20.92
C PRO A 362 26.13 40.55 21.77
N ARG A 363 27.04 39.67 22.16
CA ARG A 363 28.24 40.03 22.90
C ARG A 363 29.26 40.67 21.96
N ASP A 364 29.97 41.68 22.47
CA ASP A 364 30.99 42.47 21.77
C ASP A 364 30.58 43.10 20.45
N TYR A 365 29.28 43.22 20.21
CA TYR A 365 28.79 43.91 19.04
C TYR A 365 29.06 45.41 19.13
N THR A 366 29.88 45.89 18.20
CA THR A 366 30.06 47.32 17.96
C THR A 366 29.22 47.73 16.75
N ALA A 367 28.52 48.86 16.84
CA ALA A 367 27.75 49.37 15.71
C ALA A 367 28.67 49.59 14.50
N GLY A 368 28.37 48.91 13.38
CA GLY A 368 29.20 48.94 12.17
C GLY A 368 30.05 47.69 11.94
N THR A 369 30.07 46.71 12.87
CA THR A 369 30.67 45.39 12.60
C THR A 369 30.01 44.75 11.38
N TYR A 370 30.82 44.35 10.41
CA TYR A 370 30.37 43.69 9.18
C TYR A 370 30.39 42.17 9.36
N PHE A 371 29.24 41.54 9.14
CA PHE A 371 29.10 40.08 9.10
C PHE A 371 28.82 39.64 7.66
N ASN A 372 29.01 38.36 7.38
CA ASN A 372 28.66 37.81 6.07
C ASN A 372 27.17 38.02 5.74
N ASP A 373 26.89 38.15 4.45
CA ASP A 373 25.53 38.10 3.90
C ASP A 373 25.02 36.64 3.84
N PHE A 374 23.72 36.46 3.65
CA PHE A 374 23.13 35.14 3.44
C PHE A 374 23.54 34.55 2.09
N TYR A 375 23.46 33.22 1.98
CA TYR A 375 23.69 32.56 0.69
C TYR A 375 22.71 33.05 -0.37
N VAL A 376 23.28 33.48 -1.49
CA VAL A 376 22.54 33.92 -2.69
C VAL A 376 22.52 32.77 -3.69
N ALA A 377 21.35 32.50 -4.26
CA ALA A 377 21.22 31.45 -5.28
C ALA A 377 21.99 31.85 -6.56
N PRO A 378 22.99 31.07 -7.00
CA PRO A 378 23.70 31.34 -8.25
C PRO A 378 22.84 31.01 -9.48
N SER A 379 23.34 31.32 -10.68
CA SER A 379 22.61 31.08 -11.94
C SER A 379 22.34 29.59 -12.22
N ASN A 380 23.20 28.68 -11.76
CA ASN A 380 23.05 27.23 -11.84
C ASN A 380 22.41 26.63 -10.57
N SER A 381 21.58 27.40 -9.86
CA SER A 381 20.97 26.97 -8.61
C SER A 381 19.81 25.98 -8.79
N ALA A 382 19.16 25.94 -9.96
CA ALA A 382 18.15 24.95 -10.26
C ALA A 382 18.80 23.57 -10.41
N CYS A 383 18.54 22.68 -9.44
CA CYS A 383 19.17 21.37 -9.34
C CYS A 383 18.13 20.30 -9.01
N HIS A 384 18.56 19.05 -9.01
CA HIS A 384 17.75 17.92 -8.58
C HIS A 384 18.55 16.83 -7.88
N ILE A 385 17.83 16.00 -7.13
CA ILE A 385 18.33 14.81 -6.44
C ILE A 385 17.78 13.59 -7.16
N ASN A 386 18.63 12.59 -7.43
CA ASN A 386 18.23 11.34 -8.08
C ASN A 386 17.98 10.21 -7.07
N ASP A 387 18.63 10.26 -5.91
CA ASP A 387 18.52 9.27 -4.85
C ASP A 387 17.10 9.22 -4.24
N GLU A 388 16.68 8.02 -3.86
CA GLU A 388 15.37 7.77 -3.23
C GLU A 388 15.20 8.51 -1.91
N VAL A 389 16.26 8.65 -1.11
CA VAL A 389 16.29 9.45 0.12
C VAL A 389 17.71 9.95 0.40
N VAL A 390 17.88 11.26 0.59
CA VAL A 390 19.11 11.89 1.08
C VAL A 390 18.80 12.65 2.37
N SER A 391 19.53 12.35 3.45
CA SER A 391 19.42 13.09 4.71
C SER A 391 19.96 14.51 4.57
N VAL A 392 19.21 15.48 5.09
CA VAL A 392 19.58 16.90 5.14
C VAL A 392 20.04 17.24 6.55
N TYR A 393 21.23 17.82 6.66
CA TYR A 393 21.90 18.13 7.93
C TYR A 393 21.83 19.62 8.27
N GLY A 394 21.87 19.93 9.55
CA GLY A 394 21.82 21.30 10.07
C GLY A 394 23.09 22.13 9.83
N GLY A 395 24.16 21.53 9.30
CA GLY A 395 25.42 22.18 8.97
C GLY A 395 26.26 21.31 8.03
N PRO A 396 27.46 21.77 7.63
CA PRO A 396 28.16 21.29 6.45
C PRO A 396 28.94 19.97 6.64
N ASN A 397 28.46 19.03 7.47
CA ASN A 397 28.92 17.65 7.55
C ASN A 397 27.94 16.77 8.36
N LYS A 398 28.24 15.48 8.48
CA LYS A 398 27.39 14.49 9.15
C LYS A 398 27.36 14.57 10.69
N ASN A 399 28.25 15.35 11.32
CA ASN A 399 28.26 15.53 12.78
C ASN A 399 27.16 16.49 13.25
N TYR A 400 26.56 17.25 12.32
CA TYR A 400 25.40 18.09 12.59
C TYR A 400 24.12 17.26 12.71
N ALA A 401 23.11 17.81 13.37
CA ALA A 401 21.83 17.14 13.51
C ALA A 401 21.16 16.93 12.13
N ASN A 402 20.57 15.77 11.90
CA ASN A 402 19.65 15.56 10.79
C ASN A 402 18.40 16.42 11.03
N ILE A 403 18.06 17.26 10.04
CA ILE A 403 16.94 18.19 10.09
C ILE A 403 15.87 17.90 9.02
N GLY A 404 16.01 16.85 8.22
CA GLY A 404 15.06 16.50 7.17
C GLY A 404 15.64 15.56 6.13
N SER A 405 14.93 15.41 5.03
CA SER A 405 15.38 14.61 3.88
C SER A 405 14.81 15.18 2.58
N VAL A 406 15.51 14.89 1.48
CA VAL A 406 15.04 15.11 0.11
C VAL A 406 15.03 13.81 -0.67
N ASN A 407 14.15 13.67 -1.67
CA ASN A 407 13.89 12.41 -2.34
C ASN A 407 13.44 12.55 -3.81
N CYS A 408 14.30 12.18 -4.76
CA CYS A 408 13.99 12.24 -6.19
C CYS A 408 13.26 13.53 -6.60
N GLU A 409 13.74 14.70 -6.16
CA GLU A 409 13.01 15.96 -6.29
C GLU A 409 13.91 17.12 -6.75
N ASN A 410 13.28 18.19 -7.22
CA ASN A 410 13.97 19.44 -7.55
C ASN A 410 14.32 20.22 -6.28
N VAL A 411 15.50 20.82 -6.26
CA VAL A 411 16.01 21.64 -5.15
C VAL A 411 16.69 22.89 -5.70
N THR A 412 16.79 23.93 -4.88
CA THR A 412 17.67 25.07 -5.15
C THR A 412 19.01 24.82 -4.46
N CYS A 413 20.10 24.68 -5.21
CA CYS A 413 21.45 24.53 -4.66
C CYS A 413 22.17 25.89 -4.60
N PHE A 414 22.76 26.20 -3.45
CA PHE A 414 23.54 27.42 -3.23
C PHE A 414 25.04 27.25 -3.51
N TRP A 415 25.48 26.04 -3.85
CA TRP A 415 26.89 25.69 -4.15
C TRP A 415 27.88 26.19 -3.09
N THR A 416 27.55 25.96 -1.81
CA THR A 416 28.35 26.44 -0.66
C THR A 416 29.48 25.48 -0.28
N ASN A 417 29.66 24.39 -1.02
CA ASN A 417 30.73 23.43 -0.76
C ASN A 417 32.09 24.04 -1.12
N ASP A 418 33.13 23.64 -0.39
CA ASP A 418 34.51 24.08 -0.64
C ASP A 418 35.48 22.89 -0.51
N SER A 419 36.79 23.17 -0.44
CA SER A 419 37.82 22.13 -0.31
C SER A 419 37.91 21.49 1.08
N ILE A 420 37.18 22.03 2.06
CA ILE A 420 37.17 21.61 3.46
C ILE A 420 35.88 20.87 3.79
N PHE A 421 34.75 21.36 3.28
CA PHE A 421 33.42 20.80 3.48
C PHE A 421 32.79 20.34 2.17
N ASP A 422 32.65 19.02 2.04
CA ASP A 422 32.07 18.30 0.89
C ASP A 422 30.54 18.44 0.79
N PHE A 423 29.95 19.38 1.52
CA PHE A 423 28.53 19.58 1.68
C PHE A 423 28.10 20.93 1.12
N THR A 424 26.98 20.96 0.43
CA THR A 424 26.39 22.19 -0.10
C THR A 424 25.04 22.46 0.56
N CYS A 425 24.74 23.73 0.81
CA CYS A 425 23.43 24.17 1.24
C CYS A 425 22.44 24.05 0.08
N ILE A 426 21.30 23.43 0.34
CA ILE A 426 20.15 23.36 -0.55
C ILE A 426 18.93 23.98 0.13
N GLU A 427 18.01 24.51 -0.67
CA GLU A 427 16.65 24.85 -0.28
C GLU A 427 15.68 23.90 -0.99
N TYR A 428 14.76 23.36 -0.20
CA TYR A 428 13.81 22.34 -0.64
C TYR A 428 12.45 22.56 0.04
N VAL A 429 11.41 22.01 -0.58
CA VAL A 429 10.06 22.10 -0.04
C VAL A 429 9.87 21.07 1.06
N VAL A 430 9.53 21.53 2.25
CA VAL A 430 9.12 20.66 3.35
C VAL A 430 7.73 20.11 3.03
N THR A 431 7.76 18.87 2.58
CA THR A 431 6.62 18.08 2.15
C THR A 431 5.35 18.23 3.00
N ALA A 432 5.49 18.21 4.32
CA ALA A 432 4.36 18.23 5.24
C ALA A 432 3.64 19.60 5.32
N THR A 433 4.34 20.69 5.03
CA THR A 433 3.84 22.06 5.22
C THR A 433 3.74 22.85 3.92
N GLY A 434 4.43 22.41 2.85
CA GLY A 434 4.61 23.18 1.62
C GLY A 434 5.56 24.37 1.76
N LEU A 435 6.12 24.59 2.96
CA LEU A 435 7.06 25.68 3.24
C LEU A 435 8.48 25.28 2.88
N LEU A 436 9.34 26.25 2.63
CA LEU A 436 10.74 26.01 2.30
C LEU A 436 11.59 25.72 3.54
N LYS A 437 12.71 25.03 3.34
CA LYS A 437 13.74 24.86 4.36
C LYS A 437 15.11 24.78 3.71
N ARG A 438 16.10 25.38 4.37
CA ARG A 438 17.52 25.25 4.03
C ARG A 438 18.23 24.24 4.91
N GLY A 439 19.17 23.53 4.33
CA GLY A 439 20.04 22.58 5.03
C GLY A 439 21.12 22.03 4.11
N TYR A 440 21.98 21.17 4.63
CA TYR A 440 23.18 20.73 3.91
C TYR A 440 23.10 19.26 3.53
N ILE A 441 23.52 18.94 2.30
CA ILE A 441 23.68 17.57 1.80
C ILE A 441 25.07 17.40 1.16
N PRO A 442 25.58 16.16 1.00
CA PRO A 442 26.81 15.94 0.24
C PRO A 442 26.66 16.50 -1.18
N SER A 443 27.61 17.32 -1.63
CA SER A 443 27.53 17.99 -2.94
C SER A 443 27.46 16.99 -4.11
N SER A 444 28.03 15.79 -3.94
CA SER A 444 27.96 14.68 -4.90
C SER A 444 26.55 14.13 -5.15
N LYS A 445 25.55 14.52 -4.35
CA LYS A 445 24.15 14.12 -4.51
C LYS A 445 23.33 15.11 -5.35
N VAL A 446 23.89 16.29 -5.62
CA VAL A 446 23.22 17.36 -6.35
C VAL A 446 23.58 17.29 -7.83
N ASN A 447 22.57 17.30 -8.68
CA ASN A 447 22.74 17.32 -10.14
C ASN A 447 22.21 18.65 -10.69
N GLU A 448 23.00 19.32 -11.53
CA GLU A 448 22.59 20.57 -12.17
C GLU A 448 21.40 20.36 -13.12
N GLY A 449 20.51 21.35 -13.17
CA GLY A 449 19.27 21.31 -13.95
C GLY A 449 18.10 20.72 -13.16
N THR A 450 16.88 20.89 -13.67
CA THR A 450 15.69 20.22 -13.14
C THR A 450 15.65 18.76 -13.60
N LEU A 451 15.05 17.86 -12.81
CA LEU A 451 14.75 16.49 -13.22
C LEU A 451 14.12 16.49 -14.63
N ALA A 452 14.76 15.81 -15.57
CA ALA A 452 14.29 15.75 -16.95
C ALA A 452 12.95 14.99 -16.99
N LEU A 453 11.94 15.59 -17.63
CA LEU A 453 10.68 14.91 -17.90
C LEU A 453 10.91 13.84 -18.98
N GLU A 454 10.40 12.62 -18.77
CA GLU A 454 10.71 11.48 -19.65
C GLU A 454 10.06 11.53 -21.04
N ASN A 455 9.00 12.32 -21.21
CA ASN A 455 8.26 12.50 -22.48
C ASN A 455 7.76 11.19 -23.12
N ASN A 456 7.24 10.26 -22.31
CA ASN A 456 6.66 9.01 -22.76
C ASN A 456 5.45 9.22 -23.69
N SER A 457 5.24 8.30 -24.63
CA SER A 457 4.08 8.31 -25.52
C SER A 457 2.78 8.09 -24.74
N ILE A 458 1.71 8.81 -25.11
CA ILE A 458 0.38 8.64 -24.55
C ILE A 458 -0.62 8.20 -25.62
N GLU A 459 -1.56 7.35 -25.23
CA GLU A 459 -2.60 6.83 -26.11
C GLU A 459 -3.49 7.96 -26.63
N ASN A 460 -3.77 7.93 -27.94
CA ASN A 460 -4.53 8.98 -28.59
C ASN A 460 -6.04 8.69 -28.59
N PHE A 461 -6.81 9.72 -28.21
CA PHE A 461 -8.26 9.75 -28.10
C PHE A 461 -8.92 10.83 -28.99
N ASP A 462 -8.23 11.29 -30.04
CA ASP A 462 -8.76 12.28 -31.00
C ASP A 462 -9.64 11.65 -32.10
N THR A 463 -9.65 10.33 -32.20
CA THR A 463 -10.59 9.59 -33.06
C THR A 463 -12.00 9.63 -32.47
N SER A 464 -13.03 9.73 -33.33
CA SER A 464 -14.41 9.55 -32.90
C SER A 464 -14.69 8.10 -32.53
N PHE A 465 -15.39 7.90 -31.40
CA PHE A 465 -15.88 6.59 -30.98
C PHE A 465 -17.39 6.57 -31.18
N SER A 466 -17.87 5.70 -32.07
CA SER A 466 -19.30 5.58 -32.35
C SER A 466 -20.08 5.39 -31.04
N TYR A 467 -21.19 6.12 -30.89
CA TYR A 467 -22.06 6.12 -29.71
C TYR A 467 -21.48 6.72 -28.42
N PHE A 468 -20.24 7.23 -28.43
CA PHE A 468 -19.65 7.94 -27.30
C PHE A 468 -19.41 9.41 -27.62
N THR A 469 -19.75 10.28 -26.68
CA THR A 469 -19.44 11.72 -26.74
C THR A 469 -18.27 12.03 -25.83
N LYS A 470 -17.19 12.62 -26.39
CA LYS A 470 -16.01 13.12 -25.64
C LYS A 470 -16.34 14.45 -24.99
N ILE A 471 -16.09 14.58 -23.68
CA ILE A 471 -16.27 15.82 -22.92
C ILE A 471 -15.01 16.11 -22.13
N GLY A 472 -14.44 17.31 -22.30
CA GLY A 472 -13.34 17.81 -21.48
C GLY A 472 -13.84 18.31 -20.12
N TYR A 473 -13.15 17.98 -19.04
CA TYR A 473 -13.60 18.30 -17.67
C TYR A 473 -12.55 18.99 -16.80
N GLY A 474 -11.39 19.32 -17.36
CA GLY A 474 -10.33 20.01 -16.64
C GLY A 474 -8.98 19.85 -17.32
N LYS A 475 -7.93 20.31 -16.64
CA LYS A 475 -6.54 20.09 -17.03
C LYS A 475 -5.74 19.54 -15.85
N THR A 476 -4.71 18.77 -16.14
CA THR A 476 -3.69 18.34 -15.17
C THR A 476 -2.79 19.51 -14.75
N GLN A 477 -1.93 19.31 -13.74
CA GLN A 477 -1.00 20.32 -13.24
C GLN A 477 -0.05 20.86 -14.33
N LEU A 478 0.35 20.03 -15.31
CA LEU A 478 1.15 20.44 -16.46
C LEU A 478 0.29 20.76 -17.71
N GLY A 479 -1.02 20.91 -17.53
CA GLY A 479 -1.92 21.49 -18.53
C GLY A 479 -2.49 20.53 -19.56
N LYS A 480 -2.36 19.21 -19.39
CA LYS A 480 -2.96 18.22 -20.31
C LYS A 480 -4.47 18.18 -20.12
N LEU A 481 -5.22 18.17 -21.22
CA LEU A 481 -6.68 18.13 -21.19
C LEU A 481 -7.18 16.79 -20.64
N MET A 482 -7.94 16.84 -19.54
CA MET A 482 -8.64 15.69 -18.99
C MET A 482 -10.00 15.56 -19.67
N SER A 483 -10.33 14.37 -20.17
CA SER A 483 -11.58 14.09 -20.87
C SER A 483 -12.22 12.80 -20.39
N TYR A 484 -13.55 12.72 -20.48
CA TYR A 484 -14.29 11.45 -20.35
C TYR A 484 -15.16 11.23 -21.58
N PHE A 485 -15.59 9.99 -21.76
CA PHE A 485 -16.49 9.58 -22.83
C PHE A 485 -17.81 9.13 -22.22
N LYS A 486 -18.93 9.58 -22.80
CA LYS A 486 -20.28 9.30 -22.31
C LYS A 486 -21.11 8.56 -23.35
N THR A 487 -21.86 7.55 -22.91
CA THR A 487 -22.93 6.93 -23.71
C THR A 487 -24.16 6.63 -22.85
N GLY A 488 -25.33 6.53 -23.47
CA GLY A 488 -26.61 6.26 -22.80
C GLY A 488 -27.26 7.47 -22.13
N THR A 489 -28.47 7.24 -21.65
CA THR A 489 -29.36 8.26 -21.04
C THR A 489 -30.12 7.72 -19.82
N GLY A 490 -29.80 6.52 -19.36
CA GLY A 490 -30.51 5.89 -18.26
C GLY A 490 -30.14 6.45 -16.88
N ASN A 491 -31.01 6.20 -15.90
CA ASN A 491 -30.88 6.72 -14.54
C ASN A 491 -29.81 6.00 -13.70
N ASP A 492 -29.46 4.77 -14.06
CA ASP A 492 -28.34 4.04 -13.45
C ASP A 492 -27.03 4.51 -14.11
N HIS A 493 -26.00 4.81 -13.33
CA HIS A 493 -24.76 5.39 -13.84
C HIS A 493 -23.56 4.51 -13.51
N LEU A 494 -22.76 4.18 -14.54
CA LEU A 494 -21.51 3.43 -14.43
C LEU A 494 -20.33 4.36 -14.70
N PHE A 495 -19.38 4.44 -13.76
CA PHE A 495 -18.12 5.17 -13.88
C PHE A 495 -16.96 4.18 -13.99
N LEU A 496 -16.22 4.23 -15.09
CA LEU A 496 -14.99 3.46 -15.29
C LEU A 496 -13.80 4.42 -15.24
N THR A 497 -12.96 4.30 -14.21
CA THR A 497 -11.78 5.16 -14.02
C THR A 497 -10.51 4.38 -14.27
N PHE A 498 -9.57 4.97 -15.00
CA PHE A 498 -8.31 4.37 -15.41
C PHE A 498 -7.16 5.33 -15.20
N GLY A 499 -5.94 4.80 -15.03
CA GLY A 499 -4.72 5.60 -14.94
C GLY A 499 -4.79 6.60 -13.79
N LEU A 500 -5.26 6.14 -12.63
CA LEU A 500 -5.22 6.95 -11.41
C LEU A 500 -3.75 7.12 -11.02
N HIS A 501 -2.92 6.08 -11.16
CA HIS A 501 -1.46 6.22 -11.21
C HIS A 501 -0.98 6.35 -12.66
N GLY A 502 0.04 7.16 -12.90
CA GLY A 502 0.68 7.22 -14.21
C GLY A 502 1.67 6.08 -14.43
N TRP A 503 2.20 5.55 -13.34
CA TRP A 503 3.07 4.38 -13.28
C TRP A 503 2.51 3.39 -12.24
N GLU A 504 2.07 2.24 -12.74
CA GLU A 504 1.32 1.17 -12.08
C GLU A 504 2.27 0.00 -11.69
N ASP A 505 3.55 0.30 -11.45
CA ASP A 505 4.62 -0.63 -11.08
C ASP A 505 4.85 -1.82 -12.03
N GLY A 506 4.47 -1.71 -13.31
CA GLY A 506 4.73 -2.71 -14.33
C GLY A 506 6.21 -2.98 -14.59
N THR A 507 6.53 -4.19 -15.06
CA THR A 507 7.91 -4.64 -15.32
C THR A 507 8.03 -5.26 -16.71
N LYS A 508 9.15 -5.01 -17.39
CA LYS A 508 9.48 -5.63 -18.68
C LYS A 508 10.07 -7.03 -18.49
N SER A 509 10.24 -7.77 -19.58
CA SER A 509 10.79 -9.13 -19.57
C SER A 509 12.22 -9.22 -19.02
N ASP A 510 12.97 -8.12 -19.03
CA ASP A 510 14.34 -8.04 -18.49
C ASP A 510 14.37 -7.69 -16.99
N GLY A 511 13.21 -7.57 -16.33
CA GLY A 511 13.07 -7.24 -14.91
C GLY A 511 13.16 -5.74 -14.61
N THR A 512 13.40 -4.89 -15.60
CA THR A 512 13.34 -3.43 -15.42
C THR A 512 11.90 -2.95 -15.36
N TYR A 513 11.64 -1.84 -14.66
CA TYR A 513 10.30 -1.26 -14.66
C TYR A 513 9.89 -0.72 -16.04
N TYR A 514 8.60 -0.77 -16.33
CA TYR A 514 8.02 -0.13 -17.49
C TYR A 514 7.46 1.25 -17.12
N HIS A 515 8.23 2.29 -17.40
CA HIS A 515 7.87 3.66 -17.08
C HIS A 515 6.61 4.08 -17.84
N GLY A 516 5.69 4.78 -17.16
CA GLY A 516 4.45 5.26 -17.77
C GLY A 516 3.49 4.15 -18.23
N ASP A 517 3.61 2.94 -17.66
CA ASP A 517 2.75 1.79 -17.99
C ASP A 517 1.27 2.01 -17.67
N GLY A 518 0.91 3.07 -16.93
CA GLY A 518 -0.46 3.58 -16.85
C GLY A 518 -1.08 3.84 -18.24
N ASN A 519 -0.28 4.12 -19.26
CA ASN A 519 -0.73 4.22 -20.65
C ASN A 519 -1.42 2.94 -21.18
N MET A 520 -1.10 1.79 -20.61
CA MET A 520 -1.72 0.51 -20.98
C MET A 520 -3.18 0.44 -20.54
N LEU A 521 -3.53 1.08 -19.42
CA LEU A 521 -4.89 1.18 -18.93
C LEU A 521 -5.73 2.08 -19.86
N LEU A 522 -5.12 3.12 -20.45
CA LEU A 522 -5.76 3.95 -21.48
C LEU A 522 -6.12 3.09 -22.72
N LYS A 523 -5.23 2.18 -23.14
CA LYS A 523 -5.51 1.26 -24.26
C LYS A 523 -6.68 0.33 -23.96
N ILE A 524 -6.79 -0.17 -22.72
CA ILE A 524 -7.92 -0.99 -22.27
C ILE A 524 -9.22 -0.18 -22.29
N ALA A 525 -9.21 1.06 -21.81
CA ALA A 525 -10.36 1.96 -21.87
C ALA A 525 -10.81 2.24 -23.32
N LYS A 526 -9.84 2.44 -24.22
CA LYS A 526 -10.09 2.60 -25.66
C LYS A 526 -10.74 1.36 -26.27
N ARG A 527 -10.23 0.17 -25.93
CA ARG A 527 -10.78 -1.11 -26.40
C ARG A 527 -12.22 -1.32 -25.93
N PHE A 528 -12.51 -1.04 -24.65
CA PHE A 528 -13.88 -1.10 -24.12
C PHE A 528 -14.88 -0.29 -24.96
N MET A 529 -14.54 0.94 -25.34
CA MET A 529 -15.42 1.78 -26.16
C MET A 529 -15.62 1.22 -27.57
N GLN A 530 -14.57 0.65 -28.17
CA GLN A 530 -14.64 0.02 -29.49
C GLN A 530 -15.55 -1.22 -29.46
N ASP A 531 -15.38 -2.08 -28.47
CA ASP A 531 -16.19 -3.30 -28.34
C ASP A 531 -17.65 -2.99 -27.99
N PHE A 532 -17.88 -1.97 -27.16
CA PHE A 532 -19.24 -1.51 -26.85
C PHE A 532 -19.97 -0.99 -28.11
N ALA A 533 -19.25 -0.29 -28.99
CA ALA A 533 -19.82 0.18 -30.25
C ALA A 533 -20.20 -0.98 -31.19
N ASN A 534 -19.48 -2.10 -31.11
CA ASN A 534 -19.69 -3.31 -31.91
C ASN A 534 -20.81 -4.23 -31.38
N LEU A 535 -21.40 -3.92 -30.22
CA LEU A 535 -22.55 -4.68 -29.72
C LEU A 535 -23.74 -4.63 -30.69
N PRO A 536 -24.56 -5.70 -30.75
CA PRO A 536 -25.85 -5.65 -31.43
C PRO A 536 -26.68 -4.45 -30.97
N GLU A 537 -27.33 -3.78 -31.92
CA GLU A 537 -28.03 -2.51 -31.66
C GLU A 537 -29.06 -2.64 -30.54
N GLU A 538 -29.82 -3.74 -30.50
CA GLU A 538 -30.81 -4.02 -29.47
C GLU A 538 -30.18 -4.07 -28.07
N LYS A 539 -29.12 -4.87 -27.90
CA LYS A 539 -28.39 -5.01 -26.63
C LYS A 539 -27.79 -3.68 -26.19
N ARG A 540 -27.11 -2.98 -27.11
CA ARG A 540 -26.53 -1.66 -26.84
C ARG A 540 -27.60 -0.66 -26.41
N THR A 541 -28.73 -0.63 -27.10
CA THR A 541 -29.85 0.28 -26.81
C THR A 541 -30.49 -0.05 -25.45
N ALA A 542 -30.68 -1.34 -25.13
CA ALA A 542 -31.21 -1.76 -23.84
C ALA A 542 -30.29 -1.30 -22.69
N ILE A 543 -28.98 -1.49 -22.83
CA ILE A 543 -27.99 -0.97 -21.88
C ILE A 543 -28.07 0.55 -21.81
N GLN A 544 -28.05 1.27 -22.93
CA GLN A 544 -28.07 2.74 -22.98
C GLN A 544 -29.35 3.38 -22.43
N LYS A 545 -30.49 2.68 -22.48
CA LYS A 545 -31.76 3.15 -21.90
C LYS A 545 -31.77 3.05 -20.37
N ARG A 546 -31.10 2.03 -19.82
CA ARG A 546 -31.02 1.82 -18.37
C ARG A 546 -29.83 2.51 -17.74
N TRP A 547 -28.68 2.43 -18.40
CA TRP A 547 -27.40 2.94 -17.94
C TRP A 547 -26.94 4.16 -18.73
N THR A 548 -26.37 5.11 -18.01
CA THR A 548 -25.44 6.09 -18.56
C THR A 548 -24.02 5.66 -18.16
N ILE A 549 -23.16 5.38 -19.15
CA ILE A 549 -21.79 4.89 -18.92
C ILE A 549 -20.80 6.02 -19.19
N PHE A 550 -19.90 6.25 -18.24
CA PHE A 550 -18.83 7.23 -18.27
C PHE A 550 -17.46 6.53 -18.22
N VAL A 551 -16.62 6.76 -19.23
CA VAL A 551 -15.26 6.23 -19.30
C VAL A 551 -14.27 7.38 -19.11
N TYR A 552 -13.49 7.34 -18.02
CA TYR A 552 -12.41 8.28 -17.72
C TYR A 552 -11.08 7.57 -18.01
N PRO A 553 -10.57 7.65 -19.25
CA PRO A 553 -9.47 6.80 -19.72
C PRO A 553 -8.13 7.07 -19.03
N GLY A 554 -7.92 8.25 -18.43
CA GLY A 554 -6.69 8.58 -17.72
C GLY A 554 -6.88 9.79 -16.82
N ILE A 555 -6.30 9.74 -15.62
CA ILE A 555 -6.43 10.79 -14.60
C ILE A 555 -5.07 11.44 -14.34
N ASN A 556 -4.03 10.65 -14.02
CA ASN A 556 -2.66 11.13 -13.86
C ASN A 556 -1.90 11.13 -15.21
N LEU A 557 -2.38 11.92 -16.17
CA LEU A 557 -1.77 12.00 -17.52
C LEU A 557 -0.34 12.55 -17.48
N ASP A 558 -0.03 13.40 -16.50
CA ASP A 558 1.31 13.93 -16.31
C ASP A 558 2.27 12.88 -15.79
N GLY A 559 1.84 12.02 -14.85
CA GLY A 559 2.64 10.89 -14.38
C GLY A 559 2.95 9.89 -15.50
N ILE A 560 2.02 9.65 -16.43
CA ILE A 560 2.25 8.78 -17.60
C ILE A 560 3.37 9.35 -18.49
N VAL A 561 3.26 10.62 -18.87
CA VAL A 561 4.13 11.23 -19.88
C VAL A 561 5.46 11.69 -19.30
N ASN A 562 5.42 12.29 -18.12
CA ASN A 562 6.54 13.07 -17.57
C ASN A 562 7.09 12.49 -16.27
N GLY A 563 6.42 11.49 -15.67
CA GLY A 563 6.87 10.86 -14.45
C GLY A 563 8.19 10.12 -14.64
N TYR A 564 9.06 10.21 -13.64
CA TYR A 564 10.40 9.63 -13.62
C TYR A 564 10.59 8.64 -12.47
N ASN A 565 9.56 8.40 -11.65
CA ASN A 565 9.67 7.53 -10.48
C ASN A 565 8.33 6.86 -10.10
N ASN A 566 8.36 5.56 -9.80
CA ASN A 566 7.19 4.80 -9.33
C ASN A 566 6.91 4.93 -7.81
N ASN A 567 7.77 5.63 -7.08
CA ASN A 567 7.62 6.03 -5.68
C ASN A 567 7.47 7.55 -5.50
N ALA A 568 7.42 8.32 -6.58
CA ALA A 568 7.20 9.78 -6.57
C ALA A 568 6.45 10.19 -7.85
N PHE A 569 6.83 11.30 -8.50
CA PHE A 569 6.16 11.77 -9.72
C PHE A 569 6.25 10.72 -10.84
N GLY A 570 5.09 10.22 -11.26
CA GLY A 570 4.93 9.02 -12.07
C GLY A 570 3.78 8.20 -11.50
N ARG A 571 4.00 7.56 -10.35
CA ARG A 571 2.90 7.02 -9.54
C ARG A 571 2.04 8.17 -8.98
N CYS A 572 2.69 9.10 -8.29
CA CYS A 572 2.08 10.29 -7.72
C CYS A 572 1.84 11.38 -8.78
N LEU A 573 0.98 12.34 -8.44
CA LEU A 573 0.77 13.58 -9.21
C LEU A 573 2.05 14.42 -9.27
N TYR A 574 2.08 15.48 -10.09
CA TYR A 574 3.24 16.37 -10.20
C TYR A 574 3.63 17.04 -8.88
N SER A 575 2.66 17.24 -7.99
CA SER A 575 2.86 17.68 -6.60
C SER A 575 3.54 16.67 -5.68
N GLY A 576 3.67 15.41 -6.11
CA GLY A 576 4.11 14.29 -5.28
C GLY A 576 3.01 13.61 -4.48
N LEU A 577 1.74 14.06 -4.54
CA LEU A 577 0.63 13.41 -3.85
C LEU A 577 0.19 12.10 -4.55
N ASP A 578 -0.02 11.01 -3.79
CA ASP A 578 -0.55 9.75 -4.35
C ASP A 578 -2.06 9.95 -4.66
N PRO A 579 -2.46 9.92 -5.93
CA PRO A 579 -3.85 10.19 -6.33
C PRO A 579 -4.85 9.13 -5.86
N ASN A 580 -4.41 7.99 -5.31
CA ASN A 580 -5.27 6.99 -4.67
C ASN A 580 -5.08 6.93 -3.14
N ARG A 581 -4.61 8.01 -2.52
CA ARG A 581 -4.55 8.20 -1.04
C ARG A 581 -5.16 9.51 -0.57
N ASN A 582 -5.51 10.41 -1.50
CA ASN A 582 -5.95 11.76 -1.21
C ASN A 582 -7.47 11.97 -1.37
N TRP A 583 -8.28 10.91 -1.24
CA TRP A 583 -9.74 11.03 -1.28
C TRP A 583 -10.36 11.08 0.11
N GLY A 584 -11.48 11.79 0.26
CA GLY A 584 -12.21 11.88 1.53
C GLY A 584 -13.00 10.61 1.87
N GLY A 585 -12.33 9.47 2.00
CA GLY A 585 -12.88 8.18 2.44
C GLY A 585 -11.82 7.41 3.22
N ASN A 586 -11.98 7.31 4.54
CA ASN A 586 -10.95 6.80 5.46
C ASN A 586 -9.58 7.52 5.28
N PHE A 587 -9.59 8.83 5.01
CA PHE A 587 -8.37 9.61 4.78
C PHE A 587 -7.47 9.65 6.02
N VAL A 588 -6.17 9.47 5.80
CA VAL A 588 -5.10 9.51 6.81
C VAL A 588 -3.95 10.35 6.26
N VAL A 589 -3.46 11.29 7.08
CA VAL A 589 -2.29 12.09 6.72
C VAL A 589 -1.02 11.23 6.75
N ASN A 590 -0.29 11.20 5.63
CA ASN A 590 0.98 10.52 5.46
C ASN A 590 1.98 11.44 4.73
N THR A 591 2.85 12.08 5.51
CA THR A 591 3.88 13.01 5.00
C THR A 591 5.28 12.41 4.97
N THR A 592 5.43 11.15 5.39
CA THR A 592 6.72 10.47 5.51
C THR A 592 6.99 9.53 4.34
N SER A 593 5.96 8.97 3.72
CA SER A 593 6.10 8.07 2.56
C SER A 593 6.00 8.87 1.26
N PRO A 594 7.01 8.81 0.37
CA PRO A 594 6.94 9.46 -0.94
C PRO A 594 5.94 8.77 -1.86
N ARG A 595 5.90 7.43 -1.77
CA ARG A 595 5.05 6.54 -2.57
C ARG A 595 3.57 6.64 -2.24
N TYR A 596 3.24 6.85 -0.96
CA TYR A 596 1.87 6.88 -0.43
C TYR A 596 1.50 8.24 0.14
N ARG A 597 2.13 9.30 -0.39
CA ARG A 597 2.07 10.64 0.16
C ARG A 597 0.67 11.21 0.11
N THR A 598 0.26 11.88 1.18
CA THR A 598 -0.96 12.67 1.21
C THR A 598 -0.71 14.14 1.53
N GLY A 599 -1.67 14.99 1.17
CA GLY A 599 -1.74 16.35 1.68
C GLY A 599 -2.05 16.38 3.18
N SER A 600 -2.11 17.59 3.74
CA SER A 600 -2.58 17.81 5.11
C SER A 600 -4.09 17.56 5.26
N LYS A 601 -4.82 17.49 4.14
CA LYS A 601 -6.24 17.17 4.02
C LYS A 601 -6.46 16.35 2.74
N TYR A 602 -7.57 15.62 2.68
CA TYR A 602 -8.01 15.02 1.42
C TYR A 602 -8.22 16.10 0.34
N PHE A 603 -8.05 15.72 -0.93
CA PHE A 603 -8.07 16.57 -2.13
C PHE A 603 -6.99 17.66 -2.20
N GLY A 604 -5.99 17.64 -1.32
CA GLY A 604 -4.93 18.64 -1.32
C GLY A 604 -5.43 20.04 -0.98
N ASN A 605 -4.80 21.05 -1.57
CA ASN A 605 -5.14 22.46 -1.47
C ASN A 605 -6.31 22.83 -2.41
N GLU A 606 -7.53 22.80 -1.86
CA GLU A 606 -8.73 23.10 -2.64
C GLU A 606 -8.88 24.57 -3.09
N SER A 607 -8.20 25.54 -2.47
CA SER A 607 -8.45 26.96 -2.79
C SER A 607 -7.96 27.38 -4.18
N ASP A 608 -6.91 26.75 -4.67
CA ASP A 608 -6.33 27.01 -5.98
C ASP A 608 -6.04 25.72 -6.79
N GLY A 609 -6.17 24.55 -6.17
CA GLY A 609 -5.89 23.26 -6.79
C GLY A 609 -4.42 23.04 -7.12
N SER A 610 -3.51 23.82 -6.55
CA SER A 610 -2.07 23.84 -6.89
C SER A 610 -1.38 22.47 -6.80
N ASP A 611 -1.85 21.58 -5.92
CA ASP A 611 -1.23 20.29 -5.62
C ASP A 611 -2.07 19.06 -6.02
N ALA A 612 -3.33 19.23 -6.44
CA ALA A 612 -4.27 18.12 -6.64
C ALA A 612 -5.41 18.43 -7.62
N ILE A 613 -5.18 19.31 -8.60
CA ILE A 613 -6.23 19.76 -9.54
C ILE A 613 -6.92 18.60 -10.27
N GLU A 614 -6.20 17.50 -10.57
CA GLU A 614 -6.74 16.28 -11.18
C GLU A 614 -7.85 15.66 -10.34
N LEU A 615 -7.61 15.55 -9.01
CA LEU A 615 -8.56 14.97 -8.06
C LEU A 615 -9.78 15.87 -7.89
N ILE A 616 -9.57 17.18 -7.82
CA ILE A 616 -10.65 18.18 -7.69
C ILE A 616 -11.55 18.15 -8.94
N ASN A 617 -10.94 18.16 -10.13
CA ASN A 617 -11.65 18.07 -11.40
C ASN A 617 -12.46 16.77 -11.46
N LEU A 618 -11.83 15.62 -11.20
CA LEU A 618 -12.50 14.32 -11.24
C LEU A 618 -13.65 14.23 -10.22
N ARG A 619 -13.43 14.68 -8.98
CA ARG A 619 -14.45 14.72 -7.92
C ARG A 619 -15.68 15.52 -8.35
N ASN A 620 -15.45 16.73 -8.85
CA ASN A 620 -16.53 17.63 -9.27
C ASN A 620 -17.33 17.03 -10.43
N THR A 621 -16.63 16.43 -11.40
CA THR A 621 -17.25 15.76 -12.54
C THR A 621 -18.02 14.50 -12.15
N LEU A 622 -17.46 13.64 -11.30
CA LEU A 622 -18.17 12.45 -10.78
C LEU A 622 -19.43 12.84 -10.01
N ARG A 623 -19.38 13.91 -9.20
CA ARG A 623 -20.55 14.43 -8.50
C ARG A 623 -21.60 15.01 -9.45
N GLY A 624 -21.17 15.79 -10.45
CA GLY A 624 -22.05 16.39 -11.45
C GLY A 624 -22.71 15.35 -12.35
N ASN A 625 -22.02 14.24 -12.60
CA ASN A 625 -22.52 13.11 -13.38
C ASN A 625 -23.19 12.04 -12.53
N LYS A 626 -23.50 12.27 -11.25
CA LYS A 626 -24.20 11.28 -10.41
C LYS A 626 -25.60 11.00 -10.95
N GLY A 627 -25.96 9.71 -11.05
CA GLY A 627 -27.29 9.26 -11.45
C GLY A 627 -28.32 9.31 -10.33
N SER A 628 -29.59 9.43 -10.69
CA SER A 628 -30.74 9.35 -9.76
C SER A 628 -31.06 7.92 -9.33
N GLY A 629 -30.67 6.93 -10.14
CA GLY A 629 -30.77 5.50 -9.84
C GLY A 629 -29.51 4.96 -9.15
N GLN A 630 -29.12 3.74 -9.52
CA GLN A 630 -27.93 3.10 -8.99
C GLN A 630 -26.67 3.77 -9.55
N ASN A 631 -25.66 3.96 -8.70
CA ASN A 631 -24.33 4.42 -9.13
C ASN A 631 -23.32 3.29 -8.89
N VAL A 632 -22.49 2.98 -9.89
CA VAL A 632 -21.41 1.97 -9.83
C VAL A 632 -20.11 2.61 -10.28
N LEU A 633 -19.01 2.39 -9.57
CA LEU A 633 -17.68 2.84 -9.98
C LEU A 633 -16.68 1.69 -9.93
N ILE A 634 -15.99 1.47 -11.05
CA ILE A 634 -14.88 0.52 -11.17
C ILE A 634 -13.60 1.32 -11.39
N ASP A 635 -12.68 1.21 -10.45
CA ASP A 635 -11.38 1.88 -10.47
C ASP A 635 -10.30 0.89 -10.91
N VAL A 636 -9.71 1.08 -12.08
CA VAL A 636 -8.82 0.11 -12.72
C VAL A 636 -7.37 0.54 -12.51
N HIS A 637 -6.57 -0.38 -11.95
CA HIS A 637 -5.14 -0.27 -11.62
C HIS A 637 -4.37 -1.45 -12.23
N GLY A 638 -3.04 -1.37 -12.21
CA GLY A 638 -2.14 -2.48 -12.49
C GLY A 638 -1.06 -2.62 -11.39
N TRP A 639 -0.35 -3.73 -11.25
CA TRP A 639 -0.61 -5.05 -11.83
C TRP A 639 -0.63 -6.13 -10.74
N TYR A 640 -1.45 -5.91 -9.72
CA TYR A 640 -1.40 -6.73 -8.51
C TYR A 640 -2.28 -8.00 -8.55
N ASN A 641 -3.07 -8.26 -9.60
CA ASN A 641 -3.95 -9.43 -9.69
C ASN A 641 -4.87 -9.60 -8.48
N GLN A 642 -5.73 -8.61 -8.24
CA GLN A 642 -6.58 -8.50 -7.04
C GLN A 642 -7.83 -7.66 -7.34
N THR A 643 -8.89 -7.83 -6.54
CA THR A 643 -9.96 -6.82 -6.45
C THR A 643 -10.13 -6.32 -5.02
N VAL A 644 -10.54 -5.06 -4.84
CA VAL A 644 -10.70 -4.42 -3.52
C VAL A 644 -12.06 -3.72 -3.42
N GLY A 645 -12.75 -3.83 -2.30
CA GLY A 645 -14.03 -3.17 -2.04
C GLY A 645 -15.23 -4.13 -2.15
N ASN A 646 -16.16 -3.86 -3.07
CA ASN A 646 -17.37 -4.68 -3.22
C ASN A 646 -17.07 -6.00 -3.97
N ALA A 647 -17.18 -7.12 -3.27
CA ALA A 647 -16.95 -8.47 -3.81
C ALA A 647 -17.91 -8.86 -4.94
N ASP A 648 -19.19 -8.44 -4.88
CA ASP A 648 -20.18 -8.77 -5.91
C ASP A 648 -19.84 -8.13 -7.24
N LEU A 649 -19.28 -6.92 -7.23
CA LEU A 649 -18.72 -6.30 -8.42
C LEU A 649 -17.44 -7.00 -8.86
N GLY A 650 -16.55 -7.31 -7.90
CA GLY A 650 -15.27 -7.96 -8.16
C GLY A 650 -15.40 -9.33 -8.85
N LYS A 651 -16.41 -10.12 -8.50
CA LYS A 651 -16.61 -11.49 -9.02
C LYS A 651 -16.68 -11.55 -10.55
N HIS A 652 -17.21 -10.50 -11.19
CA HIS A 652 -17.33 -10.45 -12.64
C HIS A 652 -15.97 -10.41 -13.33
N TYR A 653 -14.98 -9.81 -12.67
CA TYR A 653 -13.60 -9.75 -13.16
C TYR A 653 -12.78 -10.96 -12.73
N TRP A 654 -13.13 -11.64 -11.63
CA TRP A 654 -12.50 -12.92 -11.26
C TRP A 654 -12.64 -13.95 -12.37
N ASN A 655 -13.84 -14.05 -12.94
CA ASN A 655 -14.13 -15.00 -14.01
C ASN A 655 -13.43 -14.62 -15.32
N SER A 656 -13.44 -13.34 -15.70
CA SER A 656 -12.86 -12.92 -16.99
C SER A 656 -11.34 -12.88 -17.00
N PHE A 657 -10.70 -12.51 -15.88
CA PHE A 657 -9.25 -12.43 -15.76
C PHE A 657 -8.61 -13.66 -15.10
N GLY A 658 -9.39 -14.55 -14.49
CA GLY A 658 -8.87 -15.67 -13.70
C GLY A 658 -8.27 -15.23 -12.36
N ILE A 659 -8.77 -14.13 -11.78
CA ILE A 659 -8.31 -13.63 -10.48
C ILE A 659 -8.85 -14.56 -9.38
N PRO A 660 -8.00 -15.19 -8.54
CA PRO A 660 -8.47 -16.05 -7.47
C PRO A 660 -9.31 -15.25 -6.46
N SER A 661 -10.43 -15.83 -5.98
CA SER A 661 -11.27 -15.18 -4.96
C SER A 661 -10.51 -14.87 -3.66
N SER A 662 -9.46 -15.65 -3.34
CA SER A 662 -8.55 -15.43 -2.21
C SER A 662 -7.72 -14.14 -2.33
N ARG A 663 -7.65 -13.55 -3.53
CA ARG A 663 -6.99 -12.27 -3.79
C ARG A 663 -7.96 -11.09 -3.63
N HIS A 664 -9.19 -11.29 -3.19
CA HIS A 664 -10.10 -10.18 -2.89
C HIS A 664 -9.84 -9.56 -1.51
N SER A 665 -9.84 -8.23 -1.44
CA SER A 665 -9.83 -7.48 -0.17
C SER A 665 -11.18 -6.80 0.05
N TYR A 666 -11.83 -7.09 1.18
CA TYR A 666 -13.11 -6.48 1.57
C TYR A 666 -12.96 -5.06 2.14
N SER A 667 -11.73 -4.59 2.33
CA SER A 667 -11.48 -3.20 2.75
C SER A 667 -11.71 -2.23 1.58
N TYR A 668 -11.84 -0.94 1.89
CA TYR A 668 -11.91 0.11 0.87
C TYR A 668 -10.64 0.96 0.79
N GLY A 669 -9.58 0.59 1.51
CA GLY A 669 -8.36 1.38 1.62
C GLY A 669 -8.51 2.68 2.41
N GLN A 670 -7.38 3.35 2.65
CA GLN A 670 -7.29 4.66 3.31
C GLN A 670 -7.06 5.75 2.27
N GLY A 671 -8.06 6.61 2.09
CA GLY A 671 -8.01 7.70 1.13
C GLY A 671 -8.13 7.27 -0.34
N TYR A 672 -8.66 6.08 -0.62
CA TYR A 672 -8.83 5.57 -1.99
C TYR A 672 -10.06 6.19 -2.66
N LEU A 673 -10.04 6.29 -3.99
CA LEU A 673 -11.18 6.74 -4.80
C LEU A 673 -12.44 5.91 -4.50
N ILE A 674 -12.30 4.58 -4.42
CA ILE A 674 -13.41 3.67 -4.14
C ILE A 674 -14.03 3.86 -2.74
N ALA A 675 -13.25 4.32 -1.75
CA ALA A 675 -13.75 4.62 -0.42
C ALA A 675 -14.60 5.89 -0.42
N TRP A 676 -14.10 6.96 -1.04
CA TRP A 676 -14.85 8.22 -1.15
C TRP A 676 -16.10 8.06 -2.02
N ALA A 677 -16.00 7.41 -3.17
CA ALA A 677 -17.15 7.26 -4.08
C ALA A 677 -18.31 6.49 -3.43
N LYS A 678 -18.02 5.56 -2.52
CA LYS A 678 -19.00 4.81 -1.72
C LYS A 678 -19.73 5.67 -0.70
N ASN A 679 -19.09 6.72 -0.17
CA ASN A 679 -19.72 7.58 0.83
C ASN A 679 -21.04 8.14 0.30
N SER A 680 -22.07 8.12 1.15
CA SER A 680 -23.35 8.76 0.82
C SER A 680 -23.14 10.26 0.62
N SER A 681 -23.91 10.86 -0.30
CA SER A 681 -23.89 12.30 -0.52
C SER A 681 -24.44 13.11 0.66
N LYS A 682 -24.93 12.45 1.71
CA LYS A 682 -25.51 13.04 2.92
C LYS A 682 -24.65 12.89 4.17
N ILE A 683 -23.51 12.20 4.12
CA ILE A 683 -22.67 12.08 5.33
C ILE A 683 -22.12 13.44 5.74
N SER A 684 -21.86 13.63 7.03
CA SER A 684 -21.19 14.85 7.51
C SER A 684 -19.72 14.84 7.11
N THR A 685 -19.21 16.02 6.75
CA THR A 685 -17.78 16.22 6.50
C THR A 685 -17.00 16.13 7.81
N THR A 686 -15.91 15.36 7.81
CA THR A 686 -14.97 15.18 8.92
C THR A 686 -13.53 15.30 8.40
N SER A 687 -12.51 15.18 9.25
CA SER A 687 -11.11 15.13 8.80
C SER A 687 -10.76 13.93 7.92
N SER A 688 -11.53 12.83 8.00
CA SER A 688 -11.26 11.59 7.26
C SER A 688 -12.28 11.27 6.16
N ASN A 689 -13.51 11.78 6.27
CA ASN A 689 -14.60 11.45 5.35
C ASN A 689 -15.27 12.70 4.79
N TYR A 690 -15.57 12.65 3.50
CA TYR A 690 -16.22 13.70 2.72
C TYR A 690 -17.41 13.11 1.95
N PRO A 691 -18.51 13.88 1.74
CA PRO A 691 -19.64 13.44 0.93
C PRO A 691 -19.23 12.90 -0.44
N GLY A 692 -19.62 11.65 -0.70
CA GLY A 692 -19.35 10.96 -1.95
C GLY A 692 -20.55 10.97 -2.91
N ILE A 693 -20.57 9.99 -3.82
CA ILE A 693 -21.66 9.80 -4.77
C ILE A 693 -22.63 8.68 -4.37
N GLY A 694 -22.31 7.90 -3.33
CA GLY A 694 -23.14 6.79 -2.85
C GLY A 694 -23.12 5.59 -3.80
N ALA A 695 -22.00 5.35 -4.48
CA ALA A 695 -21.86 4.27 -5.45
C ALA A 695 -21.53 2.91 -4.80
N LYS A 696 -21.90 1.81 -5.47
CA LYS A 696 -21.22 0.53 -5.26
C LYS A 696 -19.86 0.61 -5.95
N THR A 697 -18.77 0.33 -5.24
CA THR A 697 -17.40 0.56 -5.75
C THR A 697 -16.53 -0.69 -5.66
N CYS A 698 -15.72 -0.90 -6.68
CA CYS A 698 -14.69 -1.93 -6.71
C CYS A 698 -13.43 -1.38 -7.39
N LEU A 699 -12.27 -1.67 -6.83
CA LEU A 699 -10.99 -1.46 -7.48
C LEU A 699 -10.56 -2.79 -8.10
N LEU A 700 -10.07 -2.75 -9.34
CA LEU A 700 -9.57 -3.88 -10.10
C LEU A 700 -8.07 -3.70 -10.36
N GLU A 701 -7.26 -4.54 -9.74
CA GLU A 701 -5.83 -4.69 -10.04
C GLU A 701 -5.66 -5.75 -11.13
N LEU A 702 -5.29 -5.33 -12.34
CA LEU A 702 -5.11 -6.24 -13.47
C LEU A 702 -3.97 -7.26 -13.21
N PRO A 703 -4.03 -8.47 -13.80
CA PRO A 703 -2.96 -9.45 -13.64
C PRO A 703 -1.60 -8.97 -14.18
N PRO A 704 -0.46 -9.30 -13.54
CA PRO A 704 0.87 -8.91 -14.00
C PRO A 704 1.18 -9.46 -15.39
N THR A 705 1.84 -8.63 -16.19
CA THR A 705 2.35 -8.96 -17.51
C THR A 705 3.70 -8.31 -17.71
N THR A 706 4.56 -8.95 -18.49
CA THR A 706 5.80 -8.35 -19.01
C THR A 706 5.71 -8.01 -20.49
N ASN A 707 4.57 -8.34 -21.12
CA ASN A 707 4.28 -8.05 -22.51
C ASN A 707 3.24 -6.91 -22.60
N TYR A 708 3.67 -5.75 -23.06
CA TYR A 708 2.85 -4.55 -23.20
C TYR A 708 2.53 -4.22 -24.67
N SER A 709 2.62 -5.21 -25.56
CA SER A 709 2.21 -5.06 -26.96
C SER A 709 0.73 -4.70 -27.07
N ASP A 710 0.36 -4.04 -28.16
CA ASP A 710 -1.05 -3.71 -28.45
C ASP A 710 -1.92 -4.97 -28.49
N SER A 711 -1.42 -6.07 -29.04
CA SER A 711 -2.15 -7.34 -29.06
C SER A 711 -2.45 -7.88 -27.67
N ASN A 712 -1.52 -7.76 -26.71
CA ASN A 712 -1.77 -8.20 -25.35
C ASN A 712 -2.72 -7.26 -24.62
N MET A 713 -2.59 -5.95 -24.82
CA MET A 713 -3.50 -4.96 -24.23
C MET A 713 -4.92 -5.06 -24.80
N GLN A 714 -5.07 -5.48 -26.05
CA GLN A 714 -6.35 -5.87 -26.62
C GLN A 714 -6.95 -7.07 -25.88
N ALA A 715 -6.17 -8.12 -25.60
CA ALA A 715 -6.66 -9.28 -24.85
C ALA A 715 -7.08 -8.92 -23.40
N TYR A 716 -6.37 -7.99 -22.74
CA TYR A 716 -6.81 -7.42 -21.46
C TYR A 716 -8.10 -6.61 -21.62
N GLY A 717 -8.19 -5.81 -22.69
CA GLY A 717 -9.40 -5.10 -23.08
C GLY A 717 -10.62 -6.00 -23.25
N ASP A 718 -10.45 -7.12 -23.96
CA ASP A 718 -11.51 -8.11 -24.18
C ASP A 718 -12.01 -8.72 -22.88
N LYS A 719 -11.10 -9.12 -21.98
CA LYS A 719 -11.45 -9.66 -20.66
C LYS A 719 -12.12 -8.62 -19.77
N PHE A 720 -11.66 -7.37 -19.83
CA PHE A 720 -12.29 -6.26 -19.11
C PHE A 720 -13.70 -5.98 -19.63
N PHE A 721 -13.87 -5.99 -20.96
CA PHE A 721 -15.16 -5.81 -21.60
C PHE A 721 -16.14 -6.91 -21.19
N VAL A 722 -15.75 -8.19 -21.28
CA VAL A 722 -16.56 -9.33 -20.84
C VAL A 722 -16.98 -9.18 -19.38
N GLY A 723 -16.04 -8.93 -18.46
CA GLY A 723 -16.36 -8.75 -17.04
C GLY A 723 -17.34 -7.59 -16.80
N THR A 724 -17.15 -6.48 -17.52
CA THR A 724 -18.04 -5.31 -17.40
C THR A 724 -19.43 -5.57 -17.99
N MET A 725 -19.55 -6.32 -19.08
CA MET A 725 -20.85 -6.69 -19.65
C MET A 725 -21.61 -7.65 -18.74
N THR A 726 -20.96 -8.68 -18.21
CA THR A 726 -21.59 -9.60 -17.22
C THR A 726 -22.04 -8.84 -15.96
N MET A 727 -21.27 -7.85 -15.52
CA MET A 727 -21.67 -6.98 -14.42
C MET A 727 -22.93 -6.17 -14.76
N LEU A 728 -22.97 -5.50 -15.92
CA LEU A 728 -24.12 -4.73 -16.37
C LEU A 728 -25.37 -5.61 -16.53
N GLU A 729 -25.23 -6.83 -17.03
CA GLU A 729 -26.32 -7.78 -17.22
C GLU A 729 -26.85 -8.37 -15.91
N SER A 730 -26.03 -8.48 -14.87
CA SER A 730 -26.42 -9.10 -13.60
C SER A 730 -26.92 -8.11 -12.54
N ILE A 731 -26.41 -6.87 -12.56
CA ILE A 731 -26.88 -5.79 -11.66
C ILE A 731 -28.19 -5.20 -12.14
N SER A 732 -28.46 -5.39 -13.42
CA SER A 732 -29.71 -5.00 -14.00
C SER A 732 -30.58 -6.24 -14.10
N ASP A 733 -31.84 -6.14 -13.73
CA ASP A 733 -32.88 -6.94 -14.39
C ASP A 733 -33.01 -6.48 -15.86
N ILE A 734 -31.90 -6.38 -16.60
CA ILE A 734 -31.89 -6.44 -18.05
C ILE A 734 -32.14 -7.92 -18.32
N THR A 735 -33.38 -8.35 -18.07
CA THR A 735 -34.04 -9.19 -19.05
C THR A 735 -34.05 -8.33 -20.30
N THR A 736 -32.97 -8.40 -21.09
CA THR A 736 -33.13 -8.19 -22.52
C THR A 736 -34.35 -9.02 -22.89
N PRO A 737 -35.33 -8.48 -23.64
CA PRO A 737 -36.00 -9.35 -24.58
C PRO A 737 -34.88 -9.78 -25.51
N VAL A 738 -34.13 -10.79 -25.10
CA VAL A 738 -33.50 -11.62 -26.07
C VAL A 738 -34.71 -12.14 -26.82
N ASN A 739 -34.80 -11.89 -28.12
CA ASN A 739 -35.77 -12.62 -28.91
C ASN A 739 -35.68 -14.09 -28.45
N ASP A 740 -36.82 -14.79 -28.38
CA ASP A 740 -36.85 -16.05 -27.62
C ASP A 740 -35.80 -17.07 -28.13
N TYR A 741 -35.29 -16.87 -29.35
CA TYR A 741 -34.16 -17.59 -29.94
C TYR A 741 -32.84 -17.40 -29.19
N GLU A 742 -32.37 -16.18 -28.90
CA GLU A 742 -31.10 -16.10 -28.16
C GLU A 742 -31.23 -16.40 -26.68
N LYS A 743 -32.43 -16.28 -26.09
CA LYS A 743 -32.68 -16.81 -24.74
C LYS A 743 -32.44 -18.32 -24.76
N LEU A 744 -32.97 -19.00 -25.77
CA LEU A 744 -32.72 -20.42 -26.00
C LEU A 744 -31.22 -20.69 -26.21
N TYR A 745 -30.52 -19.94 -27.06
CA TYR A 745 -29.08 -20.16 -27.30
C TYR A 745 -28.23 -20.00 -26.02
N ASP A 746 -28.53 -19.00 -25.20
CA ASP A 746 -27.82 -18.74 -23.95
C ASP A 746 -28.09 -19.83 -22.90
N GLN A 747 -29.34 -20.32 -22.81
CA GLN A 747 -29.69 -21.47 -21.98
C GLN A 747 -28.92 -22.73 -22.41
N LEU A 748 -28.86 -22.98 -23.72
CA LEU A 748 -28.11 -24.11 -24.29
C LEU A 748 -26.60 -23.99 -24.07
N GLU A 749 -26.02 -22.79 -24.23
CA GLU A 749 -24.60 -22.54 -24.00
C GLU A 749 -24.24 -22.74 -22.52
N SER A 750 -25.11 -22.28 -21.61
CA SER A 750 -24.94 -22.46 -20.17
C SER A 750 -24.86 -23.94 -19.79
N ILE A 751 -25.79 -24.77 -20.28
CA ILE A 751 -25.79 -26.21 -20.01
C ILE A 751 -24.60 -26.90 -20.69
N TYR A 752 -24.23 -26.47 -21.91
CA TYR A 752 -23.06 -26.99 -22.63
C TYR A 752 -21.75 -26.72 -21.89
N ASN A 753 -21.60 -25.52 -21.31
CA ASN A 753 -20.44 -25.16 -20.50
C ASN A 753 -20.40 -25.98 -19.20
N LEU A 754 -21.55 -26.19 -18.53
CA LEU A 754 -21.65 -27.09 -17.38
C LEU A 754 -21.24 -28.52 -17.74
N ALA A 755 -21.62 -29.03 -18.92
CA ALA A 755 -21.17 -30.34 -19.41
C ALA A 755 -19.64 -30.40 -19.58
N GLY A 756 -19.02 -29.32 -20.04
CA GLY A 756 -17.57 -29.19 -20.17
C GLY A 756 -16.82 -29.18 -18.84
N VAL A 757 -17.44 -28.68 -17.77
CA VAL A 757 -16.89 -28.73 -16.41
C VAL A 757 -17.12 -30.10 -15.77
N TYR A 758 -18.34 -30.63 -15.83
CA TYR A 758 -18.71 -31.95 -15.30
C TYR A 758 -17.81 -33.05 -15.86
N LYS A 759 -17.55 -33.02 -17.18
CA LYS A 759 -16.69 -33.96 -17.87
C LYS A 759 -15.56 -33.23 -18.59
N PHE A 760 -14.58 -32.76 -17.81
CA PHE A 760 -13.41 -32.06 -18.31
C PHE A 760 -12.71 -32.83 -19.44
N GLY A 761 -12.42 -32.14 -20.54
CA GLY A 761 -11.78 -32.74 -21.72
C GLY A 761 -12.70 -33.55 -22.64
N ALA A 762 -14.01 -33.65 -22.36
CA ALA A 762 -14.97 -34.28 -23.28
C ALA A 762 -15.00 -33.58 -24.64
N ASP A 763 -15.13 -34.35 -25.72
CA ASP A 763 -15.32 -33.83 -27.08
C ASP A 763 -16.71 -33.20 -27.27
N THR A 764 -16.88 -32.45 -28.36
CA THR A 764 -18.13 -31.72 -28.66
C THR A 764 -19.34 -32.66 -28.71
N LYS A 765 -19.20 -33.82 -29.36
CA LYS A 765 -20.25 -34.85 -29.44
C LYS A 765 -20.72 -35.30 -28.05
N THR A 766 -19.78 -35.60 -27.15
CA THR A 766 -20.08 -36.05 -25.80
C THR A 766 -20.77 -34.96 -24.98
N ARG A 767 -20.32 -33.70 -25.10
CA ARG A 767 -20.97 -32.58 -24.41
C ARG A 767 -22.38 -32.33 -24.93
N ASN A 768 -22.57 -32.31 -26.25
CA ASN A 768 -23.90 -32.17 -26.86
C ASN A 768 -24.85 -33.28 -26.41
N LYS A 769 -24.36 -34.53 -26.33
CA LYS A 769 -25.15 -35.65 -25.82
C LYS A 769 -25.59 -35.43 -24.36
N LEU A 770 -24.70 -34.94 -23.49
CA LEU A 770 -25.04 -34.61 -22.10
C LEU A 770 -26.12 -33.51 -22.03
N VAL A 771 -25.98 -32.44 -22.83
CA VAL A 771 -27.00 -31.38 -22.91
C VAL A 771 -28.35 -31.96 -23.32
N LEU A 772 -28.40 -32.77 -24.37
CA LEU A 772 -29.66 -33.35 -24.86
C LEU A 772 -30.30 -34.32 -23.86
N GLN A 773 -29.50 -35.12 -23.15
CA GLN A 773 -29.98 -35.95 -22.05
C GLN A 773 -30.61 -35.08 -20.95
N TYR A 774 -29.95 -34.00 -20.56
CA TYR A 774 -30.51 -33.06 -19.58
C TYR A 774 -31.78 -32.35 -20.09
N LEU A 775 -31.89 -31.98 -21.37
CA LEU A 775 -33.09 -31.30 -21.86
C LEU A 775 -34.32 -32.20 -21.95
N ARG A 776 -34.14 -33.52 -22.11
CA ARG A 776 -35.26 -34.45 -22.29
C ARG A 776 -35.64 -35.26 -21.05
N HIS A 777 -34.85 -35.21 -19.97
CA HIS A 777 -34.98 -36.15 -18.85
C HIS A 777 -36.33 -36.13 -18.11
N LEU A 778 -37.08 -35.03 -18.19
CA LEU A 778 -38.39 -34.91 -17.53
C LEU A 778 -39.51 -35.59 -18.32
N ASP A 779 -39.44 -35.59 -19.66
CA ASP A 779 -40.53 -36.06 -20.53
C ASP A 779 -40.21 -37.36 -21.27
N TYR A 780 -38.93 -37.62 -21.56
CA TYR A 780 -38.46 -38.73 -22.41
C TYR A 780 -37.40 -39.58 -21.70
N ASP A 781 -37.68 -40.01 -20.48
CA ASP A 781 -36.90 -41.00 -19.72
C ASP A 781 -37.72 -42.25 -19.40
N GLY A 782 -37.08 -43.43 -19.42
CA GLY A 782 -37.74 -44.72 -19.23
C GLY A 782 -37.19 -45.83 -20.15
N MET A 783 -37.56 -47.08 -19.87
CA MET A 783 -37.05 -48.25 -20.60
C MET A 783 -37.36 -48.18 -22.11
N ASP A 784 -38.55 -47.70 -22.47
CA ASP A 784 -38.98 -47.57 -23.86
C ASP A 784 -38.18 -46.49 -24.61
N PHE A 785 -37.90 -45.36 -23.96
CA PHE A 785 -37.11 -44.26 -24.54
C PHE A 785 -35.60 -44.54 -24.55
N ASN A 786 -35.08 -45.29 -23.57
CA ASN A 786 -33.67 -45.67 -23.52
C ASN A 786 -33.27 -46.51 -24.74
N TYR A 787 -34.19 -47.31 -25.29
CA TYR A 787 -33.98 -48.06 -26.52
C TYR A 787 -33.79 -47.13 -27.74
N LEU A 788 -34.43 -45.96 -27.73
CA LEU A 788 -34.45 -45.01 -28.84
C LEU A 788 -33.33 -43.98 -28.76
N TYR A 789 -33.15 -43.40 -27.58
CA TYR A 789 -32.33 -42.20 -27.36
C TYR A 789 -31.12 -42.46 -26.47
N GLY A 790 -30.99 -43.66 -25.92
CA GLY A 790 -29.97 -44.04 -24.94
C GLY A 790 -30.28 -43.57 -23.52
N PHE A 791 -29.48 -44.04 -22.56
CA PHE A 791 -29.66 -43.72 -21.13
C PHE A 791 -29.40 -42.24 -20.81
N ILE A 792 -30.13 -41.71 -19.82
CA ILE A 792 -29.88 -40.41 -19.19
C ILE A 792 -28.69 -40.52 -18.22
N ASP A 793 -27.84 -39.49 -18.21
CA ASP A 793 -26.77 -39.33 -17.21
C ASP A 793 -27.33 -38.59 -15.99
N ASN A 794 -27.84 -39.33 -15.01
CA ASN A 794 -28.49 -38.76 -13.82
C ASN A 794 -27.52 -37.97 -12.93
N ASP A 795 -26.22 -38.28 -12.99
CA ASP A 795 -25.18 -37.53 -12.29
C ASP A 795 -24.98 -36.16 -12.93
N PHE A 796 -25.02 -36.08 -14.26
CA PHE A 796 -25.01 -34.79 -14.96
C PHE A 796 -26.27 -33.97 -14.67
N VAL A 797 -27.46 -34.59 -14.62
CA VAL A 797 -28.70 -33.90 -14.22
C VAL A 797 -28.56 -33.30 -12.82
N SER A 798 -28.11 -34.10 -11.86
CA SER A 798 -27.87 -33.65 -10.49
C SER A 798 -26.81 -32.54 -10.42
N TYR A 799 -25.77 -32.63 -11.26
CA TYR A 799 -24.71 -31.63 -11.36
C TYR A 799 -25.25 -30.29 -11.88
N VAL A 800 -26.06 -30.27 -12.94
CA VAL A 800 -26.65 -29.04 -13.47
C VAL A 800 -27.57 -28.41 -12.43
N ASN A 801 -28.46 -29.18 -11.79
CA ASN A 801 -29.36 -28.66 -10.75
C ASN A 801 -28.59 -28.04 -9.57
N SER A 802 -27.42 -28.57 -9.23
CA SER A 802 -26.60 -28.08 -8.12
C SER A 802 -25.69 -26.89 -8.46
N ASN A 803 -25.37 -26.69 -9.74
CA ASN A 803 -24.35 -25.72 -10.19
C ASN A 803 -24.88 -24.69 -11.19
N ALA A 804 -26.17 -24.74 -11.54
CA ALA A 804 -26.82 -23.74 -12.36
C ALA A 804 -26.76 -22.37 -11.66
N PRO A 805 -26.39 -21.28 -12.37
CA PRO A 805 -26.45 -19.92 -11.83
C PRO A 805 -27.86 -19.52 -11.37
N ASN A 806 -28.88 -20.10 -12.01
CA ASN A 806 -30.30 -19.99 -11.67
C ASN A 806 -31.00 -21.30 -12.08
N GLU A 807 -31.46 -22.06 -11.09
CA GLU A 807 -32.12 -23.36 -11.28
C GLU A 807 -33.42 -23.25 -12.08
N GLU A 808 -34.22 -22.21 -11.85
CA GLU A 808 -35.47 -21.97 -12.59
C GLU A 808 -35.18 -21.64 -14.05
N TYR A 809 -34.12 -20.88 -14.33
CA TYR A 809 -33.75 -20.47 -15.68
C TYR A 809 -33.26 -21.63 -16.55
N LEU A 810 -32.56 -22.62 -15.98
CA LEU A 810 -32.06 -23.79 -16.72
C LEU A 810 -32.95 -25.03 -16.56
N ASN A 811 -34.11 -24.92 -15.91
CA ASN A 811 -35.07 -26.01 -15.84
C ASN A 811 -35.59 -26.35 -17.26
N PRO A 812 -35.57 -27.62 -17.72
CA PRO A 812 -36.05 -27.99 -19.04
C PRO A 812 -37.52 -27.62 -19.34
N GLU A 813 -38.36 -27.49 -18.31
CA GLU A 813 -39.74 -26.96 -18.46
C GLU A 813 -39.75 -25.51 -19.00
N ASN A 814 -38.69 -24.74 -18.73
CA ASN A 814 -38.57 -23.32 -19.05
C ASN A 814 -37.70 -23.04 -20.28
N ILE A 815 -37.25 -24.08 -20.97
CA ILE A 815 -36.44 -23.97 -22.20
C ILE A 815 -37.35 -24.21 -23.40
N LEU A 816 -37.62 -23.13 -24.12
CA LEU A 816 -38.62 -23.09 -25.18
C LEU A 816 -37.97 -22.75 -26.53
N VAL A 817 -38.36 -23.49 -27.56
CA VAL A 817 -38.03 -23.24 -28.96
C VAL A 817 -39.07 -22.28 -29.54
N PRO A 818 -38.70 -21.09 -30.03
CA PRO A 818 -39.65 -20.18 -30.64
C PRO A 818 -40.20 -20.78 -31.93
N ASP A 819 -41.49 -20.61 -32.18
CA ASP A 819 -42.17 -21.13 -33.37
C ASP A 819 -43.19 -20.13 -33.93
N SER A 820 -43.36 -20.11 -35.25
CA SER A 820 -44.23 -19.14 -35.91
C SER A 820 -45.72 -19.47 -35.83
N VAL A 821 -46.09 -20.69 -35.43
CA VAL A 821 -47.49 -21.15 -35.35
C VAL A 821 -47.95 -21.28 -33.89
N SER A 822 -47.10 -21.85 -33.02
CA SER A 822 -47.42 -22.08 -31.60
C SER A 822 -46.81 -21.03 -30.66
N GLU A 823 -46.17 -19.99 -31.18
CA GLU A 823 -45.33 -19.00 -30.48
C GLU A 823 -44.07 -19.61 -29.85
N LYS A 824 -44.22 -20.64 -29.01
CA LYS A 824 -43.15 -21.33 -28.29
C LYS A 824 -43.50 -22.79 -28.06
N ILE A 825 -42.52 -23.69 -28.21
CA ILE A 825 -42.67 -25.13 -28.03
C ILE A 825 -41.62 -25.62 -27.03
N LYS A 826 -42.00 -26.48 -26.09
CA LYS A 826 -41.05 -27.07 -25.13
C LYS A 826 -39.97 -27.89 -25.86
N ILE A 827 -38.71 -27.70 -25.49
CA ILE A 827 -37.57 -28.29 -26.22
C ILE A 827 -37.44 -29.82 -26.11
N SER A 828 -38.12 -30.45 -25.16
CA SER A 828 -37.89 -31.84 -24.76
C SER A 828 -38.05 -32.85 -25.91
N HIS A 829 -39.06 -32.68 -26.76
CA HIS A 829 -39.25 -33.52 -27.95
C HIS A 829 -38.09 -33.35 -28.94
N LEU A 830 -37.74 -32.10 -29.30
CA LEU A 830 -36.60 -31.82 -30.19
C LEU A 830 -35.29 -32.41 -29.64
N ALA A 831 -35.08 -32.29 -28.33
CA ALA A 831 -33.92 -32.85 -27.65
C ALA A 831 -33.90 -34.39 -27.70
N ALA A 832 -35.05 -35.05 -27.57
CA ALA A 832 -35.18 -36.49 -27.71
C ALA A 832 -34.83 -36.96 -29.13
N SER A 833 -35.44 -36.34 -30.15
CA SER A 833 -35.17 -36.65 -31.56
C SER A 833 -33.69 -36.44 -31.91
N LEU A 834 -33.09 -35.30 -31.54
CA LEU A 834 -31.66 -35.04 -31.74
C LEU A 834 -30.74 -36.02 -30.98
N ASN A 835 -31.12 -36.42 -29.76
CA ASN A 835 -30.36 -37.43 -29.01
C ASN A 835 -30.42 -38.78 -29.74
N GLY A 836 -31.56 -39.16 -30.34
CA GLY A 836 -31.69 -40.37 -31.17
C GLY A 836 -30.66 -40.42 -32.29
N TYR A 837 -30.58 -39.35 -33.10
CA TYR A 837 -29.59 -39.24 -34.18
C TYR A 837 -28.13 -39.35 -33.69
N LEU A 838 -27.83 -38.83 -32.49
CA LEU A 838 -26.48 -38.90 -31.89
C LEU A 838 -26.16 -40.23 -31.22
N HIS A 839 -27.17 -40.97 -30.75
CA HIS A 839 -27.01 -42.21 -29.98
C HIS A 839 -26.59 -43.41 -30.84
N GLY A 840 -27.28 -43.65 -31.96
CA GLY A 840 -26.94 -44.60 -33.04
C GLY A 840 -26.18 -45.88 -32.66
N TRP A 841 -26.83 -46.84 -31.98
CA TRP A 841 -26.21 -48.09 -31.52
C TRP A 841 -26.43 -49.34 -32.40
N PHE A 842 -26.91 -49.19 -33.65
CA PHE A 842 -26.83 -50.25 -34.67
C PHE A 842 -26.08 -49.77 -35.92
N THR A 843 -24.95 -50.43 -36.15
CA THR A 843 -23.97 -50.19 -37.21
C THR A 843 -24.57 -50.22 -38.62
N ALA A 844 -24.27 -49.17 -39.41
CA ALA A 844 -24.06 -49.11 -40.87
C ALA A 844 -25.09 -49.69 -41.88
N LEU A 845 -26.02 -50.55 -41.50
CA LEU A 845 -26.98 -51.19 -42.42
C LEU A 845 -28.43 -50.68 -42.27
N TRP A 846 -28.81 -50.14 -41.10
CA TRP A 846 -30.21 -49.77 -40.79
C TRP A 846 -30.38 -48.39 -40.12
N GLY A 847 -29.29 -47.62 -39.97
CA GLY A 847 -29.29 -46.40 -39.15
C GLY A 847 -30.27 -45.32 -39.59
N LYS A 848 -30.53 -45.19 -40.90
CA LYS A 848 -31.49 -44.21 -41.44
C LYS A 848 -32.94 -44.52 -41.06
N GLU A 849 -33.32 -45.79 -41.12
CA GLU A 849 -34.68 -46.24 -40.77
C GLU A 849 -34.92 -46.17 -39.26
N GLN A 850 -33.90 -46.48 -38.45
CA GLN A 850 -33.98 -46.35 -37.00
C GLN A 850 -34.12 -44.89 -36.57
N ASN A 851 -33.35 -43.98 -37.17
CA ASN A 851 -33.46 -42.55 -36.88
C ASN A 851 -34.85 -42.01 -37.26
N ALA A 852 -35.38 -42.43 -38.41
CA ALA A 852 -36.75 -42.09 -38.81
C ALA A 852 -37.78 -42.60 -37.78
N LEU A 853 -37.64 -43.84 -37.30
CA LEU A 853 -38.55 -44.43 -36.31
C LEU A 853 -38.42 -43.82 -34.90
N GLY A 854 -37.26 -43.28 -34.53
CA GLY A 854 -37.08 -42.51 -33.29
C GLY A 854 -37.51 -41.04 -33.38
N CYS A 855 -38.10 -40.65 -34.51
CA CYS A 855 -38.45 -39.29 -34.90
C CYS A 855 -39.78 -39.38 -35.70
N TRP A 856 -39.88 -38.68 -36.83
CA TRP A 856 -41.09 -38.55 -37.66
C TRP A 856 -41.89 -39.82 -37.96
N ALA A 857 -41.23 -40.96 -38.24
CA ALA A 857 -41.94 -42.19 -38.57
C ALA A 857 -42.49 -42.88 -37.32
N GLY A 858 -41.86 -42.66 -36.16
CA GLY A 858 -42.34 -43.12 -34.86
C GLY A 858 -43.64 -42.45 -34.46
N ASP A 859 -43.70 -41.12 -34.57
CA ASP A 859 -44.90 -40.36 -34.23
C ASP A 859 -46.07 -40.66 -35.18
N LEU A 860 -45.77 -40.93 -36.46
CA LEU A 860 -46.79 -41.43 -37.39
C LEU A 860 -47.35 -42.80 -36.97
N VAL A 861 -46.53 -43.69 -36.41
CA VAL A 861 -46.96 -44.98 -35.86
C VAL A 861 -47.72 -44.79 -34.55
N GLN A 862 -47.28 -43.89 -33.67
CA GLN A 862 -47.99 -43.52 -32.44
C GLN A 862 -49.37 -42.94 -32.74
N MET A 863 -49.49 -42.13 -33.79
CA MET A 863 -50.78 -41.63 -34.24
C MET A 863 -51.70 -42.74 -34.74
N GLY A 864 -51.17 -43.67 -35.53
CA GLY A 864 -51.92 -44.87 -35.89
C GLY A 864 -52.42 -45.63 -34.67
N LYS A 865 -51.58 -45.75 -33.63
CA LYS A 865 -51.97 -46.38 -32.38
C LYS A 865 -53.05 -45.62 -31.62
N ALA A 866 -52.94 -44.30 -31.54
CA ALA A 866 -53.89 -43.43 -30.85
C ALA A 866 -55.29 -43.49 -31.49
N LEU A 867 -55.34 -43.54 -32.83
CA LEU A 867 -56.56 -43.77 -33.59
C LEU A 867 -57.13 -45.19 -33.37
N GLU A 868 -56.27 -46.22 -33.34
CA GLU A 868 -56.68 -47.59 -33.05
C GLU A 868 -57.30 -47.75 -31.66
N ASP A 869 -56.70 -47.15 -30.63
CA ASP A 869 -57.21 -47.23 -29.25
C ASP A 869 -58.61 -46.64 -29.09
N LYS A 870 -58.96 -45.66 -29.93
CA LYS A 870 -60.28 -45.02 -29.95
C LYS A 870 -61.22 -45.58 -31.01
N ASP A 871 -60.81 -46.63 -31.71
CA ASP A 871 -61.59 -47.28 -32.77
C ASP A 871 -61.97 -46.34 -33.95
N ILE A 872 -61.03 -45.51 -34.40
CA ILE A 872 -61.28 -44.45 -35.41
C ILE A 872 -60.72 -44.84 -36.78
N ASP A 873 -61.57 -44.77 -37.81
CA ASP A 873 -61.17 -44.84 -39.22
C ASP A 873 -61.14 -43.44 -39.83
N ILE A 874 -60.10 -43.15 -40.61
CA ILE A 874 -59.92 -41.87 -41.30
C ILE A 874 -59.59 -42.10 -42.77
N ASN A 875 -59.85 -41.10 -43.62
CA ASN A 875 -59.34 -41.06 -44.98
C ASN A 875 -58.04 -40.23 -45.09
N SER A 876 -57.35 -40.30 -46.24
CA SER A 876 -56.07 -39.62 -46.46
C SER A 876 -56.13 -38.09 -46.28
N SER A 877 -57.27 -37.46 -46.55
CA SER A 877 -57.44 -36.01 -46.34
C SER A 877 -57.65 -35.66 -44.86
N GLU A 878 -58.29 -36.53 -44.09
CA GLU A 878 -58.40 -36.37 -42.63
C GLU A 878 -57.05 -36.59 -41.97
N ALA A 879 -56.27 -37.59 -42.41
CA ALA A 879 -54.89 -37.81 -41.98
C ALA A 879 -54.01 -36.57 -42.23
N TYR A 880 -54.06 -36.00 -43.43
CA TYR A 880 -53.36 -34.75 -43.77
C TYR A 880 -53.67 -33.60 -42.79
N ASN A 881 -54.93 -33.47 -42.36
CA ASN A 881 -55.36 -32.40 -41.48
C ASN A 881 -55.02 -32.65 -40.00
N LEU A 882 -54.94 -33.92 -39.59
CA LEU A 882 -54.66 -34.31 -38.21
C LEU A 882 -53.16 -34.34 -37.90
N ILE A 883 -52.32 -34.88 -38.80
CA ILE A 883 -50.87 -34.87 -38.65
C ILE A 883 -50.41 -33.44 -38.45
N GLY A 884 -49.62 -33.12 -37.44
CA GLY A 884 -49.11 -31.77 -37.21
C GLY A 884 -50.20 -30.71 -37.08
N THR A 885 -51.27 -30.98 -36.34
CA THR A 885 -52.37 -30.01 -36.15
C THR A 885 -52.20 -29.19 -34.88
N THR A 886 -52.68 -27.94 -34.89
CA THR A 886 -52.86 -27.10 -33.69
C THR A 886 -54.33 -26.93 -33.32
N ASN A 887 -55.24 -27.52 -34.12
CA ASN A 887 -56.67 -27.25 -34.03
C ASN A 887 -57.36 -28.16 -33.00
N HIS A 888 -57.69 -27.60 -31.83
CA HIS A 888 -58.39 -28.31 -30.77
C HIS A 888 -59.79 -28.78 -31.19
N ASP A 889 -60.54 -27.95 -31.92
CA ASP A 889 -61.88 -28.31 -32.41
C ASP A 889 -61.84 -29.47 -33.41
N LEU A 890 -60.74 -29.61 -34.16
CA LEU A 890 -60.56 -30.73 -35.08
C LEU A 890 -60.37 -32.04 -34.31
N VAL A 891 -59.47 -32.06 -33.33
CA VAL A 891 -59.12 -33.30 -32.61
C VAL A 891 -60.21 -33.73 -31.63
N HIS A 892 -61.01 -32.77 -31.11
CA HIS A 892 -62.21 -33.05 -30.31
C HIS A 892 -63.25 -33.88 -31.06
N LYS A 893 -63.36 -33.71 -32.38
CA LYS A 893 -64.27 -34.52 -33.22
C LYS A 893 -63.90 -36.01 -33.25
N TYR A 894 -62.63 -36.30 -32.98
CA TYR A 894 -62.07 -37.65 -32.91
C TYR A 894 -61.85 -38.09 -31.44
N GLY A 895 -62.44 -37.39 -30.48
CA GLY A 895 -62.41 -37.78 -29.07
C GLY A 895 -61.06 -37.61 -28.37
N PHE A 896 -60.17 -36.79 -28.92
CA PHE A 896 -58.95 -36.33 -28.25
C PHE A 896 -59.20 -34.97 -27.59
N ASN A 897 -58.58 -34.69 -26.44
CA ASN A 897 -58.72 -33.41 -25.75
C ASN A 897 -57.75 -32.34 -26.26
N THR A 898 -56.56 -32.76 -26.70
CA THR A 898 -55.51 -31.88 -27.23
C THR A 898 -54.90 -32.47 -28.49
N PRO A 899 -54.25 -31.66 -29.35
CA PRO A 899 -53.53 -32.17 -30.50
C PRO A 899 -52.45 -33.21 -30.16
N ASP A 900 -51.77 -33.06 -29.03
CA ASP A 900 -50.69 -33.98 -28.61
C ASP A 900 -51.22 -35.39 -28.28
N GLU A 901 -52.48 -35.52 -27.82
CA GLU A 901 -53.09 -36.84 -27.61
C GLU A 901 -53.28 -37.63 -28.91
N THR A 902 -53.19 -36.98 -30.07
CA THR A 902 -53.19 -37.68 -31.36
C THR A 902 -51.88 -38.43 -31.62
N GLY A 903 -50.81 -38.16 -30.86
CA GLY A 903 -49.50 -38.77 -31.05
C GLY A 903 -48.67 -38.20 -32.21
N TYR A 904 -49.20 -37.22 -32.96
CA TYR A 904 -48.43 -36.47 -33.96
C TYR A 904 -48.91 -35.01 -34.05
N GLY A 905 -48.73 -34.25 -32.97
CA GLY A 905 -49.13 -32.85 -32.87
C GLY A 905 -48.21 -31.91 -33.67
N TRP A 906 -48.49 -30.60 -33.61
CA TRP A 906 -47.66 -29.60 -34.30
C TRP A 906 -46.21 -29.57 -33.79
N ALA A 907 -46.02 -29.74 -32.48
CA ALA A 907 -44.70 -29.79 -31.86
C ALA A 907 -43.84 -30.92 -32.43
N ASP A 908 -44.39 -32.13 -32.49
CA ASP A 908 -43.74 -33.30 -33.06
C ASP A 908 -43.41 -33.05 -34.54
N TRP A 909 -44.40 -32.61 -35.34
CA TRP A 909 -44.21 -32.33 -36.76
C TRP A 909 -43.06 -31.36 -37.03
N THR A 910 -42.99 -30.22 -36.33
CA THR A 910 -41.96 -29.23 -36.61
C THR A 910 -40.60 -29.64 -36.05
N HIS A 911 -40.55 -30.19 -34.84
CA HIS A 911 -39.30 -30.59 -34.21
C HIS A 911 -38.64 -31.80 -34.88
N ASP A 912 -39.40 -32.72 -35.45
CA ASP A 912 -38.87 -33.82 -36.25
C ASP A 912 -38.11 -33.34 -37.50
N ILE A 913 -38.73 -32.38 -38.21
CA ILE A 913 -38.15 -31.78 -39.41
C ILE A 913 -36.86 -31.04 -39.04
N ASP A 914 -36.91 -30.22 -38.00
CA ASP A 914 -35.77 -29.44 -37.49
C ASP A 914 -34.64 -30.35 -36.99
N ALA A 915 -34.98 -31.44 -36.29
CA ALA A 915 -34.01 -32.40 -35.77
C ALA A 915 -33.18 -33.04 -36.89
N SER A 916 -33.83 -33.50 -37.96
CA SER A 916 -33.12 -34.09 -39.12
C SER A 916 -32.20 -33.07 -39.79
N CYS A 917 -32.60 -31.80 -39.86
CA CYS A 917 -31.78 -30.74 -40.43
C CYS A 917 -30.50 -30.50 -39.61
N MET A 918 -30.60 -30.48 -38.28
CA MET A 918 -29.48 -30.12 -37.37
C MET A 918 -28.60 -31.30 -36.95
N ALA A 919 -29.08 -32.54 -37.03
CA ALA A 919 -28.47 -33.71 -36.40
C ALA A 919 -26.99 -33.97 -36.75
N GLU A 920 -26.57 -33.71 -37.98
CA GLU A 920 -25.20 -33.96 -38.43
C GLU A 920 -24.19 -33.00 -37.81
N ASP A 921 -24.56 -31.72 -37.68
CA ASP A 921 -23.68 -30.66 -37.18
C ASP A 921 -23.35 -30.85 -35.70
N LEU A 922 -24.25 -31.49 -34.94
CA LEU A 922 -24.06 -31.79 -33.52
C LEU A 922 -22.92 -32.77 -33.22
N LYS A 923 -22.35 -33.43 -34.22
CA LYS A 923 -21.19 -34.31 -34.02
C LYS A 923 -19.95 -33.48 -33.64
N ASP A 924 -19.78 -32.31 -34.27
CA ASP A 924 -18.53 -31.56 -34.20
C ASP A 924 -18.72 -30.10 -33.78
N THR A 925 -19.96 -29.58 -33.80
CA THR A 925 -20.30 -28.18 -33.46
C THR A 925 -21.11 -28.12 -32.15
N PRO A 926 -20.80 -27.20 -31.20
CA PRO A 926 -21.56 -27.06 -29.96
C PRO A 926 -23.06 -26.80 -30.20
N ILE A 927 -23.93 -27.42 -29.41
CA ILE A 927 -25.39 -27.41 -29.60
C ILE A 927 -25.99 -26.01 -29.72
N HIS A 928 -25.58 -25.05 -28.88
CA HIS A 928 -26.05 -23.67 -28.96
C HIS A 928 -25.67 -22.99 -30.27
N THR A 929 -24.51 -23.35 -30.85
CA THR A 929 -24.05 -22.84 -32.15
C THR A 929 -24.81 -23.51 -33.30
N VAL A 930 -25.12 -24.82 -33.20
CA VAL A 930 -25.96 -25.51 -34.19
C VAL A 930 -27.36 -24.89 -34.26
N PHE A 931 -28.00 -24.68 -33.10
CA PHE A 931 -29.31 -24.04 -33.02
C PHE A 931 -29.27 -22.62 -33.58
N ARG A 932 -28.25 -21.84 -33.23
CA ARG A 932 -28.05 -20.48 -33.76
C ARG A 932 -27.86 -20.47 -35.27
N ASN A 933 -27.06 -21.38 -35.81
CA ASN A 933 -26.82 -21.48 -37.25
C ASN A 933 -28.09 -21.88 -38.02
N PHE A 934 -28.90 -22.77 -37.44
CA PHE A 934 -30.13 -23.25 -38.07
C PHE A 934 -31.22 -22.17 -38.04
N TYR A 935 -31.61 -21.69 -36.87
CA TYR A 935 -32.75 -20.79 -36.70
C TYR A 935 -32.45 -19.35 -37.13
N SER A 936 -31.20 -18.88 -37.05
CA SER A 936 -30.83 -17.52 -37.48
C SER A 936 -30.48 -17.42 -38.97
N SER A 937 -30.36 -18.53 -39.69
CA SER A 937 -30.09 -18.53 -41.13
C SER A 937 -31.38 -18.68 -41.93
N PRO A 938 -31.80 -17.65 -42.70
CA PRO A 938 -32.95 -17.77 -43.59
C PRO A 938 -32.80 -18.92 -44.58
N ASN A 939 -31.57 -19.26 -44.97
CA ASN A 939 -31.32 -20.35 -45.91
C ASN A 939 -31.43 -21.74 -45.26
N ALA A 940 -31.21 -21.86 -43.95
CA ALA A 940 -31.34 -23.15 -43.26
C ALA A 940 -32.79 -23.38 -42.83
N TYR A 941 -33.36 -22.47 -42.04
CA TYR A 941 -34.70 -22.66 -41.47
C TYR A 941 -35.85 -22.53 -42.48
N ASN A 942 -35.73 -21.65 -43.49
CA ASN A 942 -36.78 -21.51 -44.52
C ASN A 942 -36.69 -22.57 -45.62
N ASN A 943 -35.63 -23.38 -45.66
CA ASN A 943 -35.47 -24.52 -46.58
C ASN A 943 -35.40 -25.85 -45.82
N ARG A 944 -36.04 -25.93 -44.65
CA ARG A 944 -35.97 -27.09 -43.76
C ARG A 944 -36.69 -28.30 -44.36
N TYR A 945 -37.79 -28.14 -45.07
CA TYR A 945 -38.49 -29.24 -45.75
C TYR A 945 -37.70 -29.71 -46.98
N HIS A 946 -37.05 -28.82 -47.73
CA HIS A 946 -36.09 -29.20 -48.77
C HIS A 946 -34.93 -30.03 -48.19
N THR A 947 -34.36 -29.55 -47.08
CA THR A 947 -33.26 -30.23 -46.38
C THR A 947 -33.71 -31.59 -45.83
N PHE A 948 -34.87 -31.65 -45.20
CA PHE A 948 -35.48 -32.87 -44.69
C PHE A 948 -35.72 -33.90 -45.81
N ILE A 949 -36.31 -33.51 -46.95
CA ILE A 949 -36.48 -34.44 -48.07
C ILE A 949 -35.12 -34.94 -48.55
N SER A 950 -34.13 -34.06 -48.68
CA SER A 950 -32.78 -34.44 -49.13
C SER A 950 -32.13 -35.48 -48.20
N LYS A 951 -32.35 -35.34 -46.89
CA LYS A 951 -31.77 -36.20 -45.85
C LYS A 951 -32.56 -37.48 -45.62
N GLU A 952 -33.87 -37.40 -45.46
CA GLU A 952 -34.71 -38.51 -45.01
C GLU A 952 -35.31 -39.33 -46.16
N MET A 953 -35.63 -38.72 -47.29
CA MET A 953 -36.29 -39.43 -48.38
C MET A 953 -35.28 -40.25 -49.21
N PRO A 954 -35.73 -41.31 -49.92
CA PRO A 954 -34.84 -42.13 -50.74
C PRO A 954 -34.18 -41.30 -51.84
N ASN A 955 -32.84 -41.25 -51.82
CA ASN A 955 -32.01 -40.46 -52.74
C ASN A 955 -32.41 -38.98 -52.82
N GLY A 956 -33.00 -38.42 -51.75
CA GLY A 956 -33.45 -37.02 -51.73
C GLY A 956 -34.59 -36.70 -52.71
N SER A 957 -35.35 -37.70 -53.16
CA SER A 957 -36.37 -37.51 -54.20
C SER A 957 -37.64 -36.84 -53.65
N ASN A 958 -38.09 -35.77 -54.32
CA ASN A 958 -39.39 -35.11 -54.09
C ASN A 958 -40.56 -35.75 -54.89
N ASP A 959 -40.36 -36.93 -55.49
CA ASP A 959 -41.41 -37.63 -56.25
C ASP A 959 -42.41 -38.27 -55.29
N ARG A 960 -43.69 -37.87 -55.41
CA ARG A 960 -44.77 -38.33 -54.54
C ARG A 960 -44.85 -39.86 -54.44
N LYS A 961 -44.67 -40.60 -55.55
CA LYS A 961 -44.81 -42.06 -55.53
C LYS A 961 -43.66 -42.70 -54.76
N LYS A 962 -42.44 -42.18 -54.89
CA LYS A 962 -41.26 -42.67 -54.14
C LYS A 962 -41.35 -42.35 -52.66
N ILE A 963 -41.76 -41.13 -52.29
CA ILE A 963 -41.98 -40.75 -50.88
C ILE A 963 -43.05 -41.65 -50.28
N LEU A 964 -44.22 -41.76 -50.91
CA LEU A 964 -45.31 -42.59 -50.42
C LEU A 964 -44.90 -44.05 -50.24
N ALA A 965 -44.21 -44.62 -51.21
CA ALA A 965 -43.72 -46.00 -51.13
C ALA A 965 -42.72 -46.20 -49.99
N TYR A 966 -41.98 -45.16 -49.60
CA TYR A 966 -41.04 -45.21 -48.48
C TYR A 966 -41.76 -45.06 -47.14
N VAL A 967 -42.64 -44.06 -47.00
CA VAL A 967 -43.42 -43.81 -45.78
C VAL A 967 -44.29 -45.03 -45.44
N LYS A 968 -44.93 -45.66 -46.43
CA LYS A 968 -45.72 -46.90 -46.23
C LYS A 968 -44.93 -48.01 -45.57
N LYS A 969 -43.60 -48.05 -45.72
CA LYS A 969 -42.80 -49.12 -45.11
C LYS A 969 -42.79 -49.09 -43.59
N PHE A 970 -42.91 -47.89 -43.01
CA PHE A 970 -42.91 -47.68 -41.57
C PHE A 970 -44.26 -48.05 -40.95
N VAL A 971 -45.37 -47.60 -41.55
CA VAL A 971 -46.71 -47.82 -41.02
C VAL A 971 -47.32 -49.19 -41.35
N ASN A 972 -46.90 -49.85 -42.43
CA ASN A 972 -47.33 -51.23 -42.77
C ASN A 972 -46.42 -52.33 -42.19
N LYS A 973 -45.54 -51.99 -41.23
CA LYS A 973 -44.54 -52.90 -40.61
C LYS A 973 -43.76 -53.81 -41.58
N SER A 974 -43.57 -53.36 -42.81
CA SER A 974 -42.99 -54.20 -43.89
C SER A 974 -41.47 -54.38 -43.80
N MET A 975 -40.83 -53.84 -42.75
CA MET A 975 -39.40 -53.91 -42.48
C MET A 975 -39.17 -54.52 -41.10
N LEU A 976 -38.03 -55.20 -40.90
CA LEU A 976 -37.67 -55.77 -39.60
C LEU A 976 -37.65 -54.72 -38.48
N THR A 977 -37.16 -53.52 -38.81
CA THR A 977 -37.11 -52.33 -37.94
C THR A 977 -38.50 -51.81 -37.59
N SER A 978 -39.39 -51.66 -38.57
CA SER A 978 -40.77 -51.23 -38.33
C SER A 978 -41.65 -52.29 -37.66
N TRP A 979 -41.37 -53.57 -37.86
CA TRP A 979 -42.01 -54.66 -37.12
C TRP A 979 -41.66 -54.63 -35.62
N GLY A 980 -40.39 -54.41 -35.28
CA GLY A 980 -39.95 -54.24 -33.89
C GLY A 980 -40.59 -53.03 -33.22
N PHE A 981 -40.59 -51.88 -33.89
CA PHE A 981 -41.22 -50.65 -33.37
C PHE A 981 -42.74 -50.74 -33.25
N GLY A 982 -43.42 -51.29 -34.26
CA GLY A 982 -44.87 -51.52 -34.20
C GLY A 982 -45.27 -52.48 -33.09
N THR A 983 -44.34 -53.33 -32.63
CA THR A 983 -44.54 -54.20 -31.45
C THR A 983 -44.35 -53.42 -30.14
N ILE A 984 -43.38 -52.50 -30.07
CA ILE A 984 -43.18 -51.60 -28.91
C ILE A 984 -44.41 -50.72 -28.71
N PHE A 985 -44.90 -50.08 -29.77
CA PHE A 985 -46.09 -49.21 -29.72
C PHE A 985 -47.42 -49.96 -29.82
N LYS A 986 -47.42 -51.29 -30.03
CA LYS A 986 -48.62 -52.15 -30.16
C LYS A 986 -49.62 -51.72 -31.24
N TYR A 987 -49.14 -51.06 -32.30
CA TYR A 987 -49.97 -50.60 -33.42
C TYR A 987 -50.28 -51.76 -34.37
N ASN A 988 -51.47 -51.89 -34.93
CA ASN A 988 -51.90 -53.03 -35.77
C ASN A 988 -52.16 -52.65 -37.25
N GLU A 989 -51.52 -51.57 -37.73
CA GLU A 989 -51.55 -51.12 -39.14
C GLU A 989 -52.90 -50.53 -39.59
N ARG A 990 -53.81 -50.20 -38.67
CA ARG A 990 -55.07 -49.51 -39.02
C ARG A 990 -54.81 -48.09 -39.51
N ASN A 991 -55.48 -47.70 -40.60
CA ASN A 991 -55.28 -46.42 -41.30
C ASN A 991 -53.86 -46.24 -41.90
N ALA A 992 -53.06 -47.31 -42.03
CA ALA A 992 -51.67 -47.18 -42.44
C ALA A 992 -51.50 -46.59 -43.86
N ASN A 993 -52.41 -46.89 -44.80
CA ASN A 993 -52.35 -46.29 -46.13
C ASN A 993 -52.69 -44.80 -46.08
N GLU A 994 -53.71 -44.45 -45.33
CA GLU A 994 -54.26 -43.10 -45.19
C GLU A 994 -53.28 -42.18 -44.48
N LEU A 995 -52.63 -42.67 -43.41
CA LEU A 995 -51.55 -41.98 -42.70
C LEU A 995 -50.34 -41.73 -43.60
N ALA A 996 -49.92 -42.74 -44.38
CA ALA A 996 -48.79 -42.58 -45.29
C ALA A 996 -49.09 -41.57 -46.42
N GLU A 997 -50.31 -41.60 -46.95
CA GLU A 997 -50.76 -40.64 -47.96
C GLU A 997 -50.87 -39.22 -47.38
N GLY A 998 -51.50 -39.06 -46.22
CA GLY A 998 -51.65 -37.78 -45.54
C GLY A 998 -50.30 -37.15 -45.19
N PHE A 999 -49.36 -37.92 -44.64
CA PHE A 999 -48.00 -37.45 -44.35
C PHE A 999 -47.27 -37.02 -45.63
N THR A 1000 -47.32 -37.86 -46.68
CA THR A 1000 -46.65 -37.58 -47.95
C THR A 1000 -47.16 -36.28 -48.57
N ASP A 1001 -48.48 -36.09 -48.57
CA ASP A 1001 -49.12 -34.91 -49.15
C ASP A 1001 -48.83 -33.65 -48.32
N LYS A 1002 -48.80 -33.76 -46.98
CA LYS A 1002 -48.44 -32.65 -46.11
C LYS A 1002 -46.98 -32.24 -46.26
N LEU A 1003 -46.07 -33.21 -46.31
CA LEU A 1003 -44.65 -32.95 -46.53
C LEU A 1003 -44.41 -32.23 -47.86
N LEU A 1004 -45.03 -32.71 -48.94
CA LEU A 1004 -44.91 -32.08 -50.26
C LEU A 1004 -45.58 -30.70 -50.32
N TYR A 1005 -46.67 -30.49 -49.59
CA TYR A 1005 -47.30 -29.18 -49.48
C TYR A 1005 -46.33 -28.13 -48.91
N TYR A 1006 -45.66 -28.45 -47.80
CA TYR A 1006 -44.67 -27.54 -47.21
C TYR A 1006 -43.40 -27.42 -48.05
N TYR A 1007 -42.91 -28.52 -48.64
CA TYR A 1007 -41.79 -28.48 -49.59
C TYR A 1007 -42.04 -27.52 -50.76
N ASN A 1008 -43.26 -27.46 -51.29
CA ASN A 1008 -43.60 -26.54 -52.40
C ASN A 1008 -43.89 -25.10 -51.94
N LYS A 1009 -43.99 -24.85 -50.63
CA LYS A 1009 -44.24 -23.54 -50.05
C LYS A 1009 -42.96 -22.83 -49.62
N GLU A 1010 -41.96 -23.60 -49.21
CA GLU A 1010 -40.56 -23.16 -49.20
C GLU A 1010 -40.11 -22.83 -50.63
#